data_AF-A0A9X2ZHZ8-F1
#
_entry.id   AF-A0A9X2ZHZ8-F1
#
_cell.length_a   1.000
_cell.length_b   1.000
_cell.length_c   1.000
_cell.angle_alpha   90.00
_cell.angle_beta   90.00
_cell.angle_gamma   90.00
#
_symmetry.space_group_name_H-M   'P 1'
#
loop_
_entity.id
_entity.type
_entity.pdbx_description
1 polymer ?
#
loop_
_entity_poly.entity_id
_entity_poly.type
_entity_poly.pdbx_seq_one_letter_code
_entity_poly.pdbx_strand_id
1 'polypeptide(L)'
;MRDWHHEIIKLDEALTALSTNNNKVVIGVFESQIEFENLSTSLEGLNYRAKNRGLFKITDHVQKSSLIGLDATNKNITPNILISDSSSHTTSVAGIILGNEYDSNGNILPIRGIIEDAKLINIPNRVNNLLFSTVDNFNYFMNKGGAIINPNFVFYEAPYVYNNNPYIPKNKQAKIINASVSLAINTPSAIATFDVLFKTWKAYANDGRGVLFIAAAGNSGNDTALTQDFGKFKDPLIISAVTIDNDQILANTKELKASYSCYGDRIDMCGPSNGMKHGIYTTTNLKCGEIGYHDEVITKKITNQSSNGNLTLNNVHLIFPGNCVEIGVQDSFNHEVLIVKDVDRSSNKITFVNDRYYTAKPFPINPATVRIPILKTNATITSSNTFSVIDNKGLGYKGQEICIFNGTVHHYTTIDIVRSPNLFTFTSPLPVNYDYTTTNIEIIPGQAICTATSYNISGENTDFTFSPSDNNILSSFFVGETVAVYDITNSITNPDFLSVANIDKINLTGTRTITLGKYNLKQNNTPTTIQLRSVGYGSYTSSFGGTSAATPVVSGVAGLIAKANPNLNSIEIKHILKSTSDKISLTETDSNGRWKDENGNNIRYSSASSLSRPTAIGDTEIFVNNLSLYNKNDLIKIDGDFTSAIEEIKNDHLVLQFPVKKVYNSNKNVEKCSTFPFHSNFYGVGRVNAKRAVQLALDWNNTQKPKLEIADKLEADTSGTLQITQVPNDVDVMSPDIWVKPLSDSSGSLPTETQIFNTIDTAVEQKIHIKIRNTGDKDSFTGCELRVFVAFTNDATQAFPFPNSWYDQEFVKLLSVKEIPIITAGGYATIEIEWTSIASFWDKYNPLPSVDGVLTPGGRRKNAYILAHIAPFDGLFEIDNSDPEAPRNLSLLNIRNNKQLSCKKLIVTHNLMSDRSAYIPGKKLNITVGTDIIEKYFDLSMENTLASGVDTLQIKATRRNRQDQATEEVIFQKTGIDWALTNSSTDWIEFQTPRETASSDEGYKNVIFPHKLTINEDEDEIKLEIININA
;
A
#
# COMPACT_ATOMS: atom_id res chain seq x y z
N MET A 1 24.31 12.00 -12.28
CA MET A 1 23.99 10.57 -12.37
C MET A 1 22.57 10.46 -12.89
N ARG A 2 22.40 10.52 -14.21
CA ARG A 2 21.16 9.94 -14.73
C ARG A 2 21.23 8.46 -14.38
N ASP A 3 20.32 7.98 -13.56
CA ASP A 3 20.24 6.57 -13.24
C ASP A 3 19.57 5.86 -14.41
N TRP A 4 20.12 4.72 -14.84
CA TRP A 4 19.60 3.99 -16.02
C TRP A 4 18.09 3.71 -15.88
N HIS A 5 17.64 3.55 -14.63
CA HIS A 5 16.25 3.33 -14.30
C HIS A 5 15.36 4.57 -14.57
N HIS A 6 15.89 5.79 -14.55
CA HIS A 6 15.16 6.99 -14.99
C HIS A 6 14.96 7.03 -16.49
N GLU A 7 15.99 6.65 -17.26
CA GLU A 7 15.91 6.62 -18.72
C GLU A 7 14.95 5.53 -19.20
N ILE A 8 15.05 4.33 -18.65
CA ILE A 8 14.24 3.19 -19.08
C ILE A 8 12.74 3.33 -18.74
N ILE A 9 12.40 4.18 -17.76
CA ILE A 9 11.01 4.56 -17.44
C ILE A 9 10.61 5.90 -18.08
N LYS A 10 11.50 6.57 -18.82
CA LYS A 10 11.26 7.87 -19.47
C LYS A 10 10.90 8.99 -18.47
N LEU A 11 11.64 9.07 -17.36
CA LEU A 11 11.36 10.01 -16.26
C LEU A 11 11.48 11.48 -16.69
N ASP A 12 12.55 11.86 -17.38
CA ASP A 12 12.80 13.26 -17.78
C ASP A 12 11.67 13.83 -18.64
N GLU A 13 11.09 12.99 -19.51
CA GLU A 13 9.94 13.36 -20.35
C GLU A 13 8.67 13.56 -19.52
N ALA A 14 8.45 12.69 -18.52
CA ALA A 14 7.34 12.82 -17.57
C ALA A 14 7.45 14.12 -16.73
N LEU A 15 8.66 14.45 -16.27
CA LEU A 15 8.92 15.64 -15.47
C LEU A 15 8.84 16.92 -16.31
N THR A 16 9.24 16.85 -17.58
CA THR A 16 9.03 17.96 -18.54
C THR A 16 7.54 18.26 -18.72
N ALA A 17 6.71 17.22 -18.86
CA ALA A 17 5.24 17.36 -18.94
C ALA A 17 4.62 17.95 -17.66
N LEU A 18 5.26 17.77 -16.50
CA LEU A 18 4.82 18.30 -15.21
C LEU A 18 5.48 19.62 -14.80
N SER A 19 6.30 20.23 -15.64
CA SER A 19 7.11 21.40 -15.29
C SER A 19 6.32 22.61 -14.79
N THR A 20 5.04 22.73 -15.16
CA THR A 20 4.14 23.81 -14.70
C THR A 20 3.20 23.38 -13.56
N ASN A 21 3.24 22.12 -13.14
CA ASN A 21 2.32 21.55 -12.15
C ASN A 21 2.91 21.63 -10.73
N ASN A 22 2.22 22.39 -9.85
CA ASN A 22 2.65 22.65 -8.47
C ASN A 22 1.90 21.81 -7.42
N ASN A 23 1.14 20.79 -7.84
CA ASN A 23 0.41 19.93 -6.91
C ASN A 23 1.39 19.15 -6.02
N LYS A 24 1.10 19.10 -4.72
CA LYS A 24 1.89 18.34 -3.76
C LYS A 24 1.20 17.00 -3.47
N VAL A 25 1.99 15.94 -3.49
CA VAL A 25 1.55 14.57 -3.18
C VAL A 25 2.18 14.11 -1.89
N VAL A 26 1.48 13.26 -1.15
CA VAL A 26 2.00 12.60 0.05
C VAL A 26 2.10 11.09 -0.22
N ILE A 27 3.26 10.51 0.06
CA ILE A 27 3.58 9.09 -0.13
C ILE A 27 3.97 8.48 1.22
N GLY A 28 3.32 7.38 1.59
CA GLY A 28 3.66 6.58 2.75
C GLY A 28 4.74 5.55 2.44
N VAL A 29 5.68 5.32 3.35
CA VAL A 29 6.62 4.19 3.32
C VAL A 29 6.35 3.29 4.51
N PHE A 30 5.82 2.11 4.24
CA PHE A 30 5.45 1.09 5.23
C PHE A 30 6.60 0.08 5.41
N GLU A 31 7.56 0.42 6.28
CA GLU A 31 8.77 -0.36 6.58
C GLU A 31 9.30 -0.05 8.00
N SER A 32 10.57 -0.35 8.31
CA SER A 32 11.26 0.09 9.53
C SER A 32 11.42 1.62 9.58
N GLN A 33 11.96 2.17 10.67
CA GLN A 33 12.10 3.62 10.77
C GLN A 33 13.10 4.17 9.75
N ILE A 34 12.74 5.28 9.08
CA ILE A 34 13.69 6.08 8.30
C ILE A 34 14.70 6.70 9.26
N GLU A 35 15.95 6.69 8.86
CA GLU A 35 17.03 7.35 9.59
C GLU A 35 16.93 8.86 9.40
N PHE A 36 16.74 9.59 10.50
CA PHE A 36 16.81 11.05 10.51
C PHE A 36 17.68 11.52 11.68
N GLU A 37 18.53 12.52 11.44
CA GLU A 37 19.13 13.30 12.52
C GLU A 37 18.12 14.37 12.94
N ASN A 38 17.65 14.32 14.20
CA ASN A 38 17.09 15.51 14.83
C ASN A 38 18.24 16.52 14.95
N LEU A 39 18.26 17.56 14.13
CA LEU A 39 19.13 18.70 14.39
C LEU A 39 18.56 19.46 15.58
N SER A 40 18.82 18.97 16.79
CA SER A 40 18.90 19.89 17.92
C SER A 40 19.94 20.95 17.55
N THR A 41 19.68 22.19 17.94
CA THR A 41 20.58 23.34 17.80
C THR A 41 22.00 23.11 18.38
N SER A 42 22.24 21.96 19.04
CA SER A 42 23.56 21.51 19.51
C SER A 42 24.40 20.74 18.49
N LEU A 43 23.85 20.40 17.30
CA LEU A 43 24.54 19.61 16.27
C LEU A 43 25.26 20.44 15.19
N GLU A 44 25.17 21.77 15.23
CA GLU A 44 26.01 22.65 14.37
C GLU A 44 27.53 22.40 14.56
N GLY A 45 27.93 21.68 15.63
CA GLY A 45 29.32 21.38 15.98
C GLY A 45 29.80 19.93 15.86
N LEU A 46 29.02 18.94 15.39
CA LEU A 46 29.52 17.55 15.26
C LEU A 46 30.13 17.28 13.86
N ASN A 47 31.36 16.74 13.85
CA ASN A 47 32.32 16.91 12.74
C ASN A 47 32.68 15.65 11.95
N TYR A 48 31.93 14.56 12.08
CA TYR A 48 31.85 13.59 10.99
C TYR A 48 30.88 14.18 9.97
N ARG A 49 31.30 14.69 8.80
CA ARG A 49 30.39 15.31 7.82
C ARG A 49 30.35 14.49 6.54
N ALA A 50 29.22 13.81 6.28
CA ALA A 50 28.46 14.01 5.05
C ALA A 50 27.06 14.63 5.19
N LYS A 51 26.79 15.78 4.55
CA LYS A 51 25.45 16.42 4.60
C LYS A 51 24.52 15.78 3.55
N ASN A 52 23.67 14.82 3.94
CA ASN A 52 22.59 14.35 3.05
C ASN A 52 21.48 15.41 2.93
N ARG A 53 21.68 16.43 2.08
CA ARG A 53 20.78 17.59 1.94
C ARG A 53 19.42 17.23 1.30
N GLY A 54 19.32 16.09 0.63
CA GLY A 54 18.14 15.75 -0.15
C GLY A 54 16.95 15.23 0.62
N LEU A 55 17.18 14.35 1.59
CA LEU A 55 16.14 13.98 2.56
C LEU A 55 15.91 15.09 3.59
N PHE A 56 16.90 15.94 3.83
CA PHE A 56 16.86 17.03 4.80
C PHE A 56 15.76 18.07 4.52
N LYS A 57 15.52 18.44 3.26
CA LYS A 57 14.41 19.35 2.89
C LYS A 57 13.01 18.74 3.12
N ILE A 58 12.91 17.42 3.06
CA ILE A 58 11.66 16.68 3.23
C ILE A 58 11.36 16.50 4.73
N THR A 59 12.40 16.32 5.55
CA THR A 59 12.29 16.19 7.01
C THR A 59 12.18 17.52 7.75
N ASP A 60 12.55 18.68 7.21
CA ASP A 60 12.27 20.00 7.81
C ASP A 60 10.74 20.27 7.91
N HIS A 61 9.95 19.59 7.09
CA HIS A 61 8.48 19.55 7.20
C HIS A 61 7.94 18.46 8.14
N VAL A 62 8.77 17.50 8.56
CA VAL A 62 8.46 16.48 9.59
C VAL A 62 8.95 16.93 10.98
N GLN A 63 10.04 17.72 11.05
CA GLN A 63 10.66 18.22 12.30
C GLN A 63 9.80 19.24 13.04
N LYS A 64 8.84 19.90 12.36
CA LYS A 64 7.90 20.81 13.02
C LYS A 64 6.62 20.14 13.52
N SER A 65 6.43 18.85 13.24
CA SER A 65 5.18 18.16 13.52
C SER A 65 5.42 16.69 13.84
N SER A 66 5.80 16.47 15.10
CA SER A 66 5.42 15.30 15.91
C SER A 66 5.31 13.96 15.17
N LEU A 67 6.46 13.30 14.99
CA LEU A 67 6.57 11.84 14.86
C LEU A 67 5.95 11.18 16.09
N ILE A 68 4.65 10.88 16.05
CA ILE A 68 4.01 10.01 17.04
C ILE A 68 4.00 8.60 16.47
N GLY A 69 5.04 7.84 16.78
CA GLY A 69 4.88 6.39 16.81
C GLY A 69 3.94 6.05 17.97
N LEU A 70 2.78 5.46 17.67
CA LEU A 70 1.88 4.93 18.69
C LEU A 70 2.43 3.59 19.18
N ASP A 71 2.97 3.57 20.41
CA ASP A 71 3.09 2.32 21.18
C ASP A 71 1.67 1.89 21.63
N ALA A 72 1.42 0.58 21.70
CA ALA A 72 0.17 -0.04 22.15
C ALA A 72 -0.21 0.33 23.61
N THR A 73 0.59 1.16 24.28
CA THR A 73 0.37 1.68 25.63
C THR A 73 -0.05 3.16 25.68
N ASN A 74 -0.36 3.81 24.55
CA ASN A 74 -0.73 5.24 24.49
C ASN A 74 0.35 6.20 25.04
N LYS A 75 1.61 5.77 25.14
CA LYS A 75 2.71 6.67 25.50
C LYS A 75 3.21 7.40 24.26
N ASN A 76 3.06 8.74 24.27
CA ASN A 76 3.73 9.63 23.32
C ASN A 76 5.23 9.29 23.29
N ILE A 77 5.71 8.79 22.17
CA ILE A 77 7.15 8.67 21.93
C ILE A 77 7.66 10.10 21.75
N THR A 78 8.38 10.61 22.74
CA THR A 78 9.10 11.88 22.61
C THR A 78 10.17 11.76 21.51
N PRO A 79 10.53 12.84 20.80
CA PRO A 79 11.51 12.83 19.70
C PRO A 79 12.93 12.36 20.07
N ASN A 80 13.16 12.03 21.35
CA ASN A 80 14.46 11.72 21.93
C ASN A 80 14.65 10.22 22.24
N ILE A 81 13.71 9.35 21.87
CA ILE A 81 13.92 7.90 22.04
C ILE A 81 14.83 7.40 20.93
N LEU A 82 15.97 6.85 21.36
CA LEU A 82 17.06 6.30 20.57
C LEU A 82 16.60 5.51 19.33
N ILE A 83 17.37 5.76 18.27
CA ILE A 83 17.45 5.19 16.92
C ILE A 83 17.73 3.67 16.97
N SER A 84 16.89 2.88 17.65
CA SER A 84 17.16 1.44 17.85
C SER A 84 16.60 0.55 16.73
N ASP A 85 15.69 1.06 15.89
CA ASP A 85 15.00 0.30 14.83
C ASP A 85 15.07 1.00 13.44
N SER A 86 16.06 1.89 13.25
CA SER A 86 16.26 2.55 11.97
C SER A 86 16.91 1.59 10.97
N SER A 87 16.56 1.70 9.70
CA SER A 87 17.09 0.82 8.67
C SER A 87 17.56 1.61 7.45
N SER A 88 18.79 1.34 7.03
CA SER A 88 19.36 1.80 5.76
C SER A 88 18.51 1.36 4.56
N HIS A 89 17.76 0.26 4.70
CA HIS A 89 16.78 -0.20 3.72
C HIS A 89 15.66 0.82 3.52
N THR A 90 15.00 1.25 4.60
CA THR A 90 13.90 2.23 4.50
C THR A 90 14.39 3.57 3.93
N THR A 91 15.57 4.01 4.34
CA THR A 91 16.21 5.24 3.83
C THR A 91 16.46 5.13 2.31
N SER A 92 16.90 3.96 1.84
CA SER A 92 17.11 3.68 0.42
C SER A 92 15.80 3.67 -0.38
N VAL A 93 14.73 3.10 0.18
CA VAL A 93 13.38 3.13 -0.41
C VAL A 93 12.89 4.58 -0.55
N ALA A 94 12.99 5.37 0.52
CA ALA A 94 12.61 6.78 0.51
C ALA A 94 13.44 7.60 -0.50
N GLY A 95 14.74 7.30 -0.61
CA GLY A 95 15.67 7.93 -1.55
C GLY A 95 15.30 7.73 -3.01
N ILE A 96 14.87 6.53 -3.39
CA ILE A 96 14.41 6.27 -4.77
C ILE A 96 13.14 7.08 -5.07
N ILE A 97 12.23 7.21 -4.10
CA ILE A 97 10.98 7.94 -4.32
C ILE A 97 11.24 9.45 -4.42
N LEU A 98 12.02 10.03 -3.48
CA LEU A 98 12.05 11.49 -3.26
C LEU A 98 13.46 12.10 -3.16
N GLY A 99 14.54 11.33 -3.26
CA GLY A 99 15.89 11.83 -3.09
C GLY A 99 16.14 13.08 -3.93
N ASN A 100 16.76 14.12 -3.37
CA ASN A 100 16.98 15.35 -4.14
C ASN A 100 18.29 16.01 -3.78
N GLU A 101 19.30 15.89 -4.61
CA GLU A 101 20.55 16.58 -4.35
C GLU A 101 20.57 17.96 -5.02
N TYR A 102 21.08 18.98 -4.32
CA TYR A 102 21.35 20.31 -4.90
C TYR A 102 22.78 20.72 -4.62
N ASP A 103 23.46 21.29 -5.60
CA ASP A 103 24.78 21.90 -5.41
C ASP A 103 24.67 23.19 -4.58
N SER A 104 25.81 23.81 -4.28
CA SER A 104 25.86 25.09 -3.57
C SER A 104 25.17 26.26 -4.30
N ASN A 105 24.91 26.11 -5.60
CA ASN A 105 24.23 27.10 -6.44
C ASN A 105 22.73 26.79 -6.65
N GLY A 106 22.23 25.70 -6.07
CA GLY A 106 20.84 25.26 -6.22
C GLY A 106 20.56 24.49 -7.52
N ASN A 107 21.58 24.05 -8.25
CA ASN A 107 21.40 23.14 -9.39
C ASN A 107 21.16 21.72 -8.88
N ILE A 108 20.27 20.98 -9.52
CA ILE A 108 20.03 19.58 -9.21
C ILE A 108 21.32 18.79 -9.47
N LEU A 109 21.80 18.12 -8.44
CA LEU A 109 22.98 17.27 -8.45
C LEU A 109 22.63 15.85 -8.93
N PRO A 110 23.66 15.01 -9.15
CA PRO A 110 23.55 13.72 -9.80
C PRO A 110 22.39 12.81 -9.44
N ILE A 111 22.06 12.57 -8.17
CA ILE A 111 21.09 11.54 -7.78
C ILE A 111 19.75 12.18 -7.44
N ARG A 112 18.72 11.73 -8.15
CA ARG A 112 17.35 12.26 -8.10
C ARG A 112 16.37 11.12 -7.84
N GLY A 113 15.38 11.34 -6.99
CA GLY A 113 14.25 10.44 -6.84
C GLY A 113 13.26 10.66 -7.96
N ILE A 114 12.28 9.77 -8.05
CA ILE A 114 11.25 9.85 -9.09
C ILE A 114 10.36 11.09 -8.95
N ILE A 115 10.04 11.52 -7.72
CA ILE A 115 9.17 12.68 -7.44
C ILE A 115 9.72 13.53 -6.29
N GLU A 116 10.71 14.35 -6.60
CA GLU A 116 11.53 15.07 -5.63
C GLU A 116 10.83 16.10 -4.72
N ASP A 117 9.61 16.52 -5.05
CA ASP A 117 8.87 17.56 -4.34
C ASP A 117 7.63 17.05 -3.59
N ALA A 118 7.43 15.73 -3.57
CA ALA A 118 6.41 15.10 -2.74
C ALA A 118 6.83 15.02 -1.26
N LYS A 119 5.83 14.90 -0.39
CA LYS A 119 6.02 14.66 1.05
C LYS A 119 6.05 13.18 1.35
N LEU A 120 6.84 12.79 2.34
CA LEU A 120 6.91 11.42 2.82
C LEU A 120 6.28 11.28 4.20
N ILE A 121 5.56 10.18 4.40
CA ILE A 121 5.14 9.71 5.73
C ILE A 121 5.83 8.37 5.98
N ASN A 122 6.63 8.29 7.04
CA ASN A 122 7.19 7.02 7.48
C ASN A 122 6.16 6.28 8.34
N ILE A 123 5.82 5.05 7.97
CA ILE A 123 4.85 4.21 8.68
C ILE A 123 5.61 3.01 9.28
N PRO A 124 6.18 3.14 10.49
CA PRO A 124 7.06 2.13 11.06
C PRO A 124 6.30 0.83 11.34
N ASN A 125 6.78 -0.25 10.75
CA ASN A 125 6.29 -1.61 10.93
C ASN A 125 6.77 -2.22 12.25
N ARG A 126 6.41 -1.62 13.39
CA ARG A 126 6.61 -2.21 14.74
C ARG A 126 5.66 -3.39 15.02
N VAL A 127 4.94 -3.86 14.01
CA VAL A 127 3.87 -4.85 14.11
C VAL A 127 4.40 -6.27 14.31
N ASN A 128 5.69 -6.51 14.02
CA ASN A 128 6.30 -7.85 14.10
C ASN A 128 6.41 -8.43 15.53
N ASN A 129 6.39 -7.61 16.59
CA ASN A 129 6.59 -8.12 17.96
C ASN A 129 5.33 -8.15 18.84
N LEU A 130 4.17 -7.65 18.40
CA LEU A 130 3.04 -7.46 19.34
C LEU A 130 1.63 -7.85 18.89
N LEU A 131 1.28 -8.09 17.61
CA LEU A 131 -0.13 -7.82 17.22
C LEU A 131 -1.01 -8.88 16.58
N PHE A 132 -0.63 -10.14 16.36
CA PHE A 132 -1.56 -11.09 15.70
C PHE A 132 -1.63 -12.51 16.28
N SER A 133 -1.15 -12.75 17.50
CA SER A 133 -1.21 -14.08 18.12
C SER A 133 -2.58 -14.46 18.69
N THR A 134 -3.53 -13.53 18.89
CA THR A 134 -4.87 -13.82 19.45
C THR A 134 -5.98 -12.96 18.85
N VAL A 135 -7.19 -13.56 18.74
CA VAL A 135 -8.44 -12.89 18.32
C VAL A 135 -8.83 -11.74 19.26
N ASP A 136 -8.37 -11.76 20.51
CA ASP A 136 -8.65 -10.73 21.50
C ASP A 136 -7.93 -9.39 21.22
N ASN A 137 -6.72 -9.43 20.62
CA ASN A 137 -6.02 -8.20 20.21
C ASN A 137 -6.72 -7.54 19.02
N PHE A 138 -7.29 -8.31 18.08
CA PHE A 138 -8.11 -7.77 17.00
C PHE A 138 -9.36 -7.05 17.56
N ASN A 139 -10.07 -7.65 18.50
CA ASN A 139 -11.22 -7.03 19.16
C ASN A 139 -10.82 -5.80 20.01
N TYR A 140 -9.63 -5.81 20.63
CA TYR A 140 -9.09 -4.65 21.37
C TYR A 140 -8.80 -3.45 20.43
N PHE A 141 -8.22 -3.70 19.25
CA PHE A 141 -7.95 -2.67 18.23
C PHE A 141 -9.21 -2.13 17.54
N MET A 142 -10.23 -2.98 17.36
CA MET A 142 -11.53 -2.59 16.80
C MET A 142 -12.40 -1.81 17.81
N ASN A 143 -12.37 -2.16 19.10
CA ASN A 143 -13.26 -1.57 20.12
C ASN A 143 -12.76 -0.27 20.79
N LYS A 144 -11.47 0.09 20.66
CA LYS A 144 -10.87 1.27 21.33
C LYS A 144 -10.52 2.44 20.41
N GLY A 145 -11.00 2.46 19.17
CA GLY A 145 -10.87 3.63 18.29
C GLY A 145 -9.45 3.84 17.75
N GLY A 146 -9.06 3.02 16.77
CA GLY A 146 -8.60 3.58 15.49
C GLY A 146 -7.25 4.31 15.41
N ALA A 147 -6.18 3.81 16.03
CA ALA A 147 -4.83 4.33 15.77
C ALA A 147 -4.22 3.81 14.44
N ILE A 148 -4.51 2.57 14.03
CA ILE A 148 -4.00 1.96 12.78
C ILE A 148 -5.14 1.73 11.77
N ILE A 149 -6.37 1.59 12.26
CA ILE A 149 -7.55 1.23 11.46
C ILE A 149 -8.36 2.47 11.05
N ASN A 150 -8.19 3.60 11.74
CA ASN A 150 -8.67 4.86 11.17
C ASN A 150 -7.71 5.21 10.02
N PRO A 151 -8.15 5.20 8.75
CA PRO A 151 -7.31 5.61 7.63
C PRO A 151 -6.90 7.08 7.72
N ASN A 152 -7.33 7.80 8.75
CA ASN A 152 -6.87 9.15 9.09
C ASN A 152 -5.76 9.16 10.15
N PHE A 153 -5.63 8.15 11.02
CA PHE A 153 -4.60 8.12 12.07
C PHE A 153 -3.23 7.63 11.60
N VAL A 154 -3.17 6.68 10.66
CA VAL A 154 -1.90 6.22 10.06
C VAL A 154 -1.16 7.35 9.33
N PHE A 155 -1.88 8.43 9.01
CA PHE A 155 -1.38 9.57 8.25
C PHE A 155 -1.44 10.89 9.05
N TYR A 156 -1.51 10.83 10.39
CA TYR A 156 -1.56 12.03 11.23
C TYR A 156 -0.33 12.23 12.11
N GLU A 157 0.12 13.49 12.15
CA GLU A 157 0.97 14.09 13.16
C GLU A 157 0.06 14.67 14.25
N ALA A 158 -0.13 14.03 15.41
CA ALA A 158 -0.90 14.66 16.49
C ALA A 158 -0.04 15.62 17.33
N PRO A 159 -0.65 16.66 17.92
CA PRO A 159 -1.33 16.40 19.18
C PRO A 159 -2.75 17.00 19.24
N TYR A 160 -3.50 16.48 20.22
CA TYR A 160 -4.79 16.97 20.70
C TYR A 160 -6.04 16.70 19.86
N VAL A 161 -6.73 15.63 20.28
CA VAL A 161 -8.18 15.54 20.29
C VAL A 161 -8.73 16.71 21.12
N TYR A 162 -9.12 17.81 20.47
CA TYR A 162 -10.11 18.73 21.02
C TYR A 162 -11.03 19.20 19.89
N ASN A 163 -12.33 18.96 20.11
CA ASN A 163 -13.49 19.55 19.43
C ASN A 163 -13.78 19.14 17.98
N ASN A 164 -14.68 18.16 17.82
CA ASN A 164 -15.77 18.09 16.83
C ASN A 164 -15.50 18.40 15.34
N ASN A 165 -14.25 18.37 14.85
CA ASN A 165 -13.97 18.54 13.43
C ASN A 165 -13.09 17.38 12.88
N PRO A 166 -13.70 16.31 12.32
CA PRO A 166 -12.99 15.11 11.86
C PRO A 166 -12.28 15.27 10.49
N TYR A 167 -12.11 16.50 9.99
CA TYR A 167 -11.57 16.76 8.66
C TYR A 167 -10.03 16.86 8.67
N ILE A 168 -9.34 15.91 8.03
CA ILE A 168 -7.89 16.02 7.78
C ILE A 168 -7.65 16.92 6.56
N PRO A 169 -6.80 17.96 6.65
CA PRO A 169 -6.41 18.74 5.49
C PRO A 169 -5.84 17.86 4.37
N LYS A 170 -6.35 17.99 3.14
CA LYS A 170 -5.95 17.19 1.95
C LYS A 170 -4.43 17.07 1.76
N ASN A 171 -3.66 18.07 2.19
CA ASN A 171 -2.21 18.14 2.06
C ASN A 171 -1.41 17.27 3.08
N LYS A 172 -2.10 16.42 3.85
CA LYS A 172 -1.52 15.46 4.82
C LYS A 172 -1.94 14.00 4.59
N GLN A 173 -2.84 13.70 3.65
CA GLN A 173 -3.33 12.34 3.41
C GLN A 173 -2.48 11.63 2.33
N ALA A 174 -1.96 10.44 2.60
CA ALA A 174 -1.20 9.70 1.59
C ALA A 174 -2.12 9.16 0.49
N LYS A 175 -1.70 9.34 -0.76
CA LYS A 175 -2.36 8.75 -1.93
C LYS A 175 -1.76 7.41 -2.34
N ILE A 176 -0.49 7.22 -2.01
CA ILE A 176 0.31 6.04 -2.32
C ILE A 176 0.95 5.53 -1.03
N ILE A 177 0.96 4.22 -0.82
CA ILE A 177 1.83 3.56 0.18
C ILE A 177 2.77 2.62 -0.57
N ASN A 178 4.07 2.78 -0.31
CA ASN A 178 5.10 1.83 -0.67
C ASN A 178 5.32 0.83 0.48
N ALA A 179 5.33 -0.47 0.18
CA ALA A 179 5.67 -1.53 1.11
C ALA A 179 6.74 -2.44 0.49
N SER A 180 8.00 -2.11 0.72
CA SER A 180 9.16 -2.85 0.19
C SER A 180 9.70 -3.89 1.19
N VAL A 181 8.80 -4.42 2.02
CA VAL A 181 9.05 -5.28 3.19
C VAL A 181 8.40 -6.66 3.04
N SER A 182 8.95 -7.67 3.72
CA SER A 182 8.27 -8.95 3.96
C SER A 182 7.78 -9.03 5.40
N LEU A 183 6.59 -9.57 5.57
CA LEU A 183 5.93 -9.82 6.84
C LEU A 183 5.85 -11.34 7.08
N ALA A 184 5.12 -11.77 8.11
CA ALA A 184 4.79 -13.18 8.29
C ALA A 184 3.27 -13.33 8.35
N ILE A 185 2.56 -12.96 7.27
CA ILE A 185 1.09 -12.96 7.23
C ILE A 185 0.59 -14.39 6.95
N ASN A 186 0.78 -15.30 7.91
CA ASN A 186 0.53 -16.73 7.73
C ASN A 186 -0.61 -17.29 8.58
N THR A 187 -1.19 -16.51 9.49
CA THR A 187 -2.34 -16.93 10.31
C THR A 187 -3.66 -16.46 9.71
N PRO A 188 -4.77 -17.22 9.84
CA PRO A 188 -6.10 -16.79 9.39
C PRO A 188 -6.51 -15.42 9.95
N SER A 189 -6.18 -15.14 11.22
CA SER A 189 -6.47 -13.85 11.87
C SER A 189 -5.69 -12.69 11.25
N ALA A 190 -4.40 -12.89 10.93
CA ALA A 190 -3.60 -11.86 10.26
C ALA A 190 -4.13 -11.59 8.84
N ILE A 191 -4.48 -12.64 8.09
CA ILE A 191 -5.07 -12.51 6.75
C ILE A 191 -6.38 -11.73 6.82
N ALA A 192 -7.30 -12.09 7.73
CA ALA A 192 -8.55 -11.36 7.92
C ALA A 192 -8.32 -9.89 8.29
N THR A 193 -7.32 -9.60 9.12
CA THR A 193 -7.00 -8.23 9.52
C THR A 193 -6.52 -7.38 8.35
N PHE A 194 -5.58 -7.89 7.55
CA PHE A 194 -5.09 -7.16 6.37
C PHE A 194 -6.16 -7.00 5.29
N ASP A 195 -7.03 -8.00 5.10
CA ASP A 195 -8.17 -7.88 4.17
C ASP A 195 -9.11 -6.74 4.58
N VAL A 196 -9.48 -6.67 5.86
CA VAL A 196 -10.29 -5.55 6.40
C VAL A 196 -9.55 -4.22 6.26
N LEU A 197 -8.23 -4.20 6.50
CA LEU A 197 -7.41 -2.98 6.39
C LEU A 197 -7.40 -2.44 4.96
N PHE A 198 -7.08 -3.28 3.95
CA PHE A 198 -7.05 -2.84 2.55
C PHE A 198 -8.42 -2.37 2.07
N LYS A 199 -9.48 -3.09 2.45
CA LYS A 199 -10.87 -2.68 2.21
C LYS A 199 -11.16 -1.31 2.84
N THR A 200 -10.79 -1.11 4.09
CA THR A 200 -11.05 0.16 4.82
C THR A 200 -10.28 1.32 4.20
N TRP A 201 -9.02 1.10 3.84
CA TRP A 201 -8.16 2.06 3.17
C TRP A 201 -8.68 2.43 1.78
N LYS A 202 -9.15 1.45 0.99
CA LYS A 202 -9.79 1.70 -0.30
C LYS A 202 -11.02 2.60 -0.17
N ALA A 203 -11.84 2.36 0.85
CA ALA A 203 -13.14 3.01 0.99
C ALA A 203 -13.12 4.39 1.66
N TYR A 204 -12.15 4.64 2.54
CA TYR A 204 -12.24 5.81 3.43
C TYR A 204 -10.98 6.67 3.46
N ALA A 205 -9.81 6.17 3.05
CA ALA A 205 -8.61 6.99 2.98
C ALA A 205 -8.71 8.01 1.84
N ASN A 206 -7.92 9.10 1.90
CA ASN A 206 -7.85 10.10 0.83
C ASN A 206 -9.25 10.66 0.49
N ASP A 207 -10.01 11.04 1.52
CA ASP A 207 -11.41 11.47 1.42
C ASP A 207 -12.30 10.44 0.68
N GLY A 208 -12.05 9.14 0.90
CA GLY A 208 -12.77 8.02 0.26
C GLY A 208 -12.38 7.73 -1.19
N ARG A 209 -11.39 8.44 -1.75
CA ARG A 209 -10.76 8.07 -3.03
C ARG A 209 -9.79 6.90 -2.91
N GLY A 210 -9.53 6.46 -1.69
CA GLY A 210 -8.65 5.35 -1.40
C GLY A 210 -7.17 5.69 -1.53
N VAL A 211 -6.35 4.77 -1.05
CA VAL A 211 -4.89 4.80 -1.16
C VAL A 211 -4.43 3.59 -1.97
N LEU A 212 -3.50 3.80 -2.90
CA LEU A 212 -2.89 2.71 -3.65
C LEU A 212 -1.75 2.11 -2.84
N PHE A 213 -1.92 0.88 -2.37
CA PHE A 213 -0.88 0.13 -1.67
C PHE A 213 -0.04 -0.66 -2.69
N ILE A 214 1.26 -0.40 -2.74
CA ILE A 214 2.19 -0.99 -3.71
C ILE A 214 3.21 -1.80 -2.93
N ALA A 215 3.27 -3.10 -3.19
CA ALA A 215 4.09 -4.02 -2.42
C ALA A 215 5.07 -4.79 -3.30
N ALA A 216 6.25 -5.06 -2.73
CA ALA A 216 7.27 -5.86 -3.37
C ALA A 216 6.82 -7.32 -3.53
N ALA A 217 7.14 -7.93 -4.68
CA ALA A 217 6.87 -9.34 -4.93
C ALA A 217 7.77 -10.29 -4.10
N GLY A 218 8.86 -9.80 -3.53
CA GLY A 218 9.84 -10.61 -2.78
C GLY A 218 11.01 -11.13 -3.63
N ASN A 219 12.05 -11.62 -2.95
CA ASN A 219 13.38 -11.85 -3.53
C ASN A 219 13.83 -13.32 -3.51
N SER A 220 12.91 -14.26 -3.32
CA SER A 220 13.22 -15.68 -3.18
C SER A 220 13.25 -16.44 -4.52
N GLY A 221 12.96 -15.78 -5.64
CA GLY A 221 12.90 -16.40 -6.96
C GLY A 221 11.80 -17.46 -7.10
N ASN A 222 10.74 -17.38 -6.29
CA ASN A 222 9.65 -18.36 -6.22
C ASN A 222 8.31 -17.79 -6.74
N ASP A 223 7.27 -18.64 -6.83
CA ASP A 223 5.92 -18.17 -7.13
C ASP A 223 5.29 -17.39 -5.96
N THR A 224 4.83 -16.17 -6.25
CA THR A 224 4.20 -15.19 -5.35
C THR A 224 2.89 -15.67 -4.76
N ALA A 225 2.10 -16.45 -5.51
CA ALA A 225 0.84 -17.01 -5.01
C ALA A 225 1.07 -18.06 -3.91
N LEU A 226 2.26 -18.66 -3.88
CA LEU A 226 2.60 -19.74 -2.94
C LEU A 226 3.43 -19.28 -1.73
N THR A 227 4.06 -18.09 -1.77
CA THR A 227 5.16 -17.79 -0.83
C THR A 227 5.22 -16.37 -0.26
N GLN A 228 4.39 -15.42 -0.71
CA GLN A 228 4.59 -13.99 -0.38
C GLN A 228 3.43 -13.37 0.39
N ASP A 229 3.74 -12.48 1.34
CA ASP A 229 2.77 -11.96 2.33
C ASP A 229 1.62 -11.19 1.69
N PHE A 230 1.96 -10.17 0.90
CA PHE A 230 0.98 -9.30 0.27
C PHE A 230 0.37 -9.90 -1.00
N GLY A 231 1.00 -10.92 -1.58
CA GLY A 231 0.49 -11.63 -2.76
C GLY A 231 -0.86 -12.33 -2.52
N LYS A 232 -1.23 -12.58 -1.26
CA LYS A 232 -2.49 -13.23 -0.87
C LYS A 232 -3.73 -12.34 -1.06
N PHE A 233 -3.54 -11.03 -1.21
CA PHE A 233 -4.62 -10.05 -1.29
C PHE A 233 -4.76 -9.52 -2.72
N LYS A 234 -5.97 -9.17 -3.16
CA LYS A 234 -6.22 -8.60 -4.50
C LYS A 234 -5.94 -7.09 -4.59
N ASP A 235 -6.08 -6.37 -3.48
CA ASP A 235 -6.04 -4.91 -3.47
C ASP A 235 -4.65 -4.32 -3.72
N PRO A 236 -3.57 -4.81 -3.05
CA PRO A 236 -2.21 -4.35 -3.33
C PRO A 236 -1.84 -4.44 -4.82
N LEU A 237 -0.96 -3.56 -5.27
CA LEU A 237 -0.27 -3.68 -6.56
C LEU A 237 1.06 -4.38 -6.32
N ILE A 238 1.25 -5.59 -6.87
CA ILE A 238 2.45 -6.42 -6.59
C ILE A 238 3.51 -6.21 -7.67
N ILE A 239 4.71 -5.82 -7.24
CA ILE A 239 5.80 -5.37 -8.12
C ILE A 239 6.94 -6.38 -8.18
N SER A 240 7.16 -6.96 -9.36
CA SER A 240 8.38 -7.73 -9.64
C SER A 240 9.53 -6.84 -10.11
N ALA A 241 10.74 -7.39 -10.14
CA ALA A 241 11.95 -6.69 -10.52
C ALA A 241 12.45 -7.12 -11.92
N VAL A 242 12.82 -6.12 -12.72
CA VAL A 242 13.59 -6.31 -13.96
C VAL A 242 14.97 -5.70 -13.86
N THR A 243 15.90 -6.26 -14.63
CA THR A 243 17.29 -5.84 -14.73
C THR A 243 17.67 -5.66 -16.18
N ILE A 244 18.86 -5.12 -16.44
CA ILE A 244 19.46 -5.04 -17.76
C ILE A 244 20.72 -5.90 -17.85
N ASP A 245 20.92 -6.58 -18.98
CA ASP A 245 22.15 -7.29 -19.32
C ASP A 245 23.06 -6.41 -20.22
N ASN A 246 24.30 -6.26 -19.78
CA ASN A 246 25.52 -5.77 -20.46
C ASN A 246 25.47 -4.70 -21.60
N ASP A 247 26.26 -3.64 -21.37
CA ASP A 247 27.14 -2.87 -22.28
C ASP A 247 26.60 -2.03 -23.45
N GLN A 248 25.31 -1.97 -23.77
CA GLN A 248 24.82 -1.05 -24.82
C GLN A 248 23.47 -0.43 -24.43
N ILE A 249 23.49 0.74 -23.79
CA ILE A 249 22.31 1.37 -23.16
C ILE A 249 21.28 1.95 -24.17
N LEU A 250 21.53 2.00 -25.48
CA LEU A 250 20.60 2.72 -26.38
C LEU A 250 20.22 2.04 -27.70
N ALA A 251 20.81 0.91 -28.08
CA ALA A 251 20.47 0.25 -29.35
C ALA A 251 20.10 -1.24 -29.23
N ASN A 252 20.57 -1.93 -28.18
CA ASN A 252 20.42 -3.39 -28.04
C ASN A 252 20.32 -3.85 -26.56
N THR A 253 19.92 -2.98 -25.63
CA THR A 253 19.86 -3.31 -24.20
C THR A 253 18.87 -4.44 -23.96
N LYS A 254 19.31 -5.51 -23.32
CA LYS A 254 18.46 -6.66 -23.00
C LYS A 254 17.88 -6.50 -21.61
N GLU A 255 16.58 -6.26 -21.54
CA GLU A 255 15.87 -6.30 -20.28
C GLU A 255 15.53 -7.74 -19.91
N LEU A 256 15.91 -8.13 -18.70
CA LEU A 256 15.74 -9.48 -18.20
C LEU A 256 14.96 -9.45 -16.89
N LYS A 257 14.26 -10.55 -16.62
CA LYS A 257 13.76 -10.83 -15.28
C LYS A 257 14.95 -10.88 -14.32
N ALA A 258 14.84 -10.20 -13.17
CA ALA A 258 15.79 -10.42 -12.10
C ALA A 258 15.67 -11.86 -11.57
N SER A 259 16.78 -12.59 -11.47
CA SER A 259 16.76 -14.00 -11.06
C SER A 259 16.16 -14.20 -9.66
N TYR A 260 16.40 -13.26 -8.75
CA TYR A 260 15.84 -13.23 -7.40
C TYR A 260 14.35 -12.85 -7.37
N SER A 261 13.80 -12.20 -8.40
CA SER A 261 12.42 -11.72 -8.32
C SER A 261 11.46 -12.90 -8.27
N CYS A 262 10.59 -12.90 -7.25
CA CYS A 262 9.43 -13.76 -7.26
C CYS A 262 8.55 -13.45 -8.49
N TYR A 263 7.81 -14.47 -8.94
CA TYR A 263 7.01 -14.48 -10.16
C TYR A 263 5.63 -15.11 -9.91
N GLY A 264 4.78 -15.31 -10.90
CA GLY A 264 3.48 -15.95 -10.76
C GLY A 264 2.31 -15.07 -11.22
N ASP A 265 1.12 -15.64 -11.21
CA ASP A 265 -0.10 -14.99 -11.74
C ASP A 265 -0.48 -13.74 -10.94
N ARG A 266 0.04 -13.59 -9.72
CA ARG A 266 -0.22 -12.45 -8.84
C ARG A 266 0.60 -11.20 -9.17
N ILE A 267 1.68 -11.28 -9.94
CA ILE A 267 2.48 -10.10 -10.31
C ILE A 267 1.61 -9.10 -11.06
N ASP A 268 1.46 -7.86 -10.62
CA ASP A 268 0.67 -6.89 -11.38
C ASP A 268 1.49 -6.19 -12.46
N MET A 269 2.75 -5.86 -12.17
CA MET A 269 3.67 -5.20 -13.08
C MET A 269 5.12 -5.32 -12.58
N CYS A 270 6.09 -4.81 -13.34
CA CYS A 270 7.48 -4.76 -12.92
C CYS A 270 8.08 -3.35 -12.90
N GLY A 271 9.11 -3.18 -12.08
CA GLY A 271 9.93 -1.99 -12.02
C GLY A 271 11.43 -2.32 -12.18
N PRO A 272 12.25 -1.36 -12.63
CA PRO A 272 13.69 -1.53 -12.70
C PRO A 272 14.31 -1.73 -11.32
N SER A 273 15.29 -2.63 -11.24
CA SER A 273 16.04 -3.00 -10.04
C SER A 273 17.47 -3.37 -10.40
N ASN A 274 18.33 -3.67 -9.43
CA ASN A 274 19.75 -3.92 -9.67
C ASN A 274 19.98 -5.12 -10.62
N GLY A 275 20.65 -4.87 -11.73
CA GLY A 275 21.22 -5.90 -12.59
C GLY A 275 22.65 -6.20 -12.17
N MET A 276 23.15 -7.40 -12.49
CA MET A 276 24.51 -7.85 -12.16
C MET A 276 25.62 -6.80 -12.40
N LYS A 277 25.42 -5.86 -13.34
CA LYS A 277 26.37 -4.79 -13.69
C LYS A 277 25.88 -3.35 -13.49
N HIS A 278 24.60 -3.13 -13.20
CA HIS A 278 24.01 -1.79 -13.05
C HIS A 278 23.15 -1.72 -11.78
N GLY A 279 23.63 -0.94 -10.82
CA GLY A 279 22.97 -0.68 -9.55
C GLY A 279 21.80 0.28 -9.63
N ILE A 280 20.97 0.34 -8.58
CA ILE A 280 20.03 1.45 -8.37
C ILE A 280 20.70 2.41 -7.39
N TYR A 281 20.97 3.63 -7.84
CA TYR A 281 21.53 4.65 -6.98
C TYR A 281 20.44 5.22 -6.08
N THR A 282 20.73 5.30 -4.80
CA THR A 282 19.80 5.87 -3.82
C THR A 282 20.55 6.41 -2.61
N THR A 283 19.89 7.27 -1.84
CA THR A 283 20.40 7.74 -0.56
C THR A 283 20.51 6.58 0.41
N THR A 284 21.64 6.49 1.09
CA THR A 284 21.82 5.54 2.20
C THR A 284 21.91 6.28 3.53
N ASN A 285 22.18 5.55 4.62
CA ASN A 285 22.41 6.11 5.95
C ASN A 285 23.50 7.19 5.92
N LEU A 286 23.46 8.08 6.91
CA LEU A 286 24.44 9.14 7.18
C LEU A 286 25.87 8.59 7.15
N LYS A 287 26.55 8.72 5.99
CA LYS A 287 27.98 8.44 5.76
C LYS A 287 28.34 6.97 5.45
N CYS A 288 27.40 6.14 4.99
CA CYS A 288 27.65 4.71 4.66
C CYS A 288 27.71 4.38 3.16
N GLY A 289 27.60 5.38 2.29
CA GLY A 289 27.49 5.18 0.85
C GLY A 289 28.81 4.93 0.14
N GLU A 290 28.69 4.61 -1.14
CA GLU A 290 29.79 4.43 -2.07
C GLU A 290 30.21 5.76 -2.75
N ILE A 291 29.35 6.80 -2.69
CA ILE A 291 29.61 8.11 -3.31
C ILE A 291 29.31 9.27 -2.34
N GLY A 292 30.22 10.25 -2.24
CA GLY A 292 30.13 11.42 -1.35
C GLY A 292 29.87 12.76 -2.07
N TYR A 293 29.50 13.79 -1.30
CA TYR A 293 29.34 15.17 -1.80
C TYR A 293 30.68 15.78 -2.22
N HIS A 294 30.64 16.85 -3.04
CA HIS A 294 31.86 17.54 -3.53
C HIS A 294 32.86 17.92 -2.42
N ASP A 295 32.40 18.28 -1.23
CA ASP A 295 33.27 18.70 -0.12
C ASP A 295 33.85 17.52 0.70
N GLU A 296 33.44 16.29 0.38
CA GLU A 296 33.77 15.04 1.09
C GLU A 296 34.48 14.03 0.18
N VAL A 297 34.66 14.40 -1.09
CA VAL A 297 35.39 13.61 -2.07
C VAL A 297 36.72 14.27 -2.36
N ILE A 298 37.77 13.47 -2.38
CA ILE A 298 39.05 13.90 -2.93
C ILE A 298 39.10 13.51 -4.41
N THR A 299 39.59 14.44 -5.23
CA THR A 299 39.81 14.20 -6.65
C THR A 299 41.28 13.90 -6.90
N LYS A 300 41.58 12.79 -7.58
CA LYS A 300 42.95 12.42 -7.96
C LYS A 300 43.05 12.28 -9.46
N LYS A 301 44.19 12.69 -10.03
CA LYS A 301 44.44 12.58 -11.47
C LYS A 301 44.97 11.19 -11.80
N ILE A 302 44.41 10.57 -12.83
CA ILE A 302 44.91 9.30 -13.36
C ILE A 302 46.14 9.61 -14.22
N THR A 303 47.28 8.98 -13.89
CA THR A 303 48.55 9.16 -14.63
C THR A 303 48.87 7.96 -15.50
N ASN A 304 48.44 6.75 -15.11
CA ASN A 304 48.58 5.54 -15.91
C ASN A 304 47.49 4.51 -15.54
N GLN A 305 47.24 3.58 -16.45
CA GLN A 305 46.36 2.43 -16.26
C GLN A 305 47.07 1.16 -16.72
N SER A 306 47.06 0.12 -15.89
CA SER A 306 47.57 -1.19 -16.30
C SER A 306 46.50 -2.01 -17.04
N SER A 307 46.93 -3.02 -17.79
CA SER A 307 46.06 -3.91 -18.57
C SER A 307 45.03 -4.67 -17.74
N ASN A 308 45.32 -4.94 -16.46
CA ASN A 308 44.40 -5.56 -15.50
C ASN A 308 43.52 -4.55 -14.74
N GLY A 309 43.43 -3.30 -15.20
CA GLY A 309 42.53 -2.32 -14.59
C GLY A 309 42.99 -1.77 -13.23
N ASN A 310 44.28 -1.82 -12.87
CA ASN A 310 44.78 -1.01 -11.76
C ASN A 310 45.04 0.43 -12.21
N LEU A 311 44.98 1.38 -11.27
CA LEU A 311 45.25 2.79 -11.57
C LEU A 311 46.53 3.25 -10.88
N THR A 312 47.34 4.00 -11.62
CA THR A 312 48.37 4.87 -11.05
C THR A 312 47.81 6.29 -11.00
N LEU A 313 47.88 6.89 -9.82
CA LEU A 313 47.39 8.24 -9.57
C LEU A 313 48.56 9.23 -9.43
N ASN A 314 48.27 10.52 -9.49
CA ASN A 314 49.27 11.56 -9.22
C ASN A 314 49.81 11.49 -7.78
N ASN A 315 48.99 11.05 -6.83
CA ASN A 315 49.40 10.58 -5.51
C ASN A 315 48.25 9.76 -4.90
N VAL A 316 48.58 8.91 -3.94
CA VAL A 316 47.59 8.12 -3.18
C VAL A 316 47.33 8.68 -1.78
N HIS A 317 47.64 9.96 -1.55
CA HIS A 317 47.40 10.59 -0.26
C HIS A 317 45.90 10.60 0.08
N LEU A 318 45.58 10.34 1.35
CA LEU A 318 44.25 10.19 1.94
C LEU A 318 43.44 8.96 1.44
N ILE A 319 44.06 8.06 0.67
CA ILE A 319 43.42 6.82 0.18
C ILE A 319 43.86 5.63 1.06
N PHE A 320 42.90 4.78 1.41
CA PHE A 320 43.07 3.53 2.14
C PHE A 320 42.34 2.38 1.45
N PRO A 321 42.73 1.12 1.72
CA PRO A 321 41.89 -0.04 1.44
C PRO A 321 40.47 0.16 1.99
N GLY A 322 39.46 -0.31 1.27
CA GLY A 322 38.04 -0.14 1.60
C GLY A 322 37.42 1.16 1.11
N ASN A 323 38.20 2.17 0.68
CA ASN A 323 37.60 3.36 0.06
C ASN A 323 36.94 3.00 -1.27
N CYS A 324 35.81 3.65 -1.56
CA CYS A 324 35.18 3.58 -2.88
C CYS A 324 35.84 4.57 -3.84
N VAL A 325 35.90 4.22 -5.11
CA VAL A 325 36.48 5.04 -6.18
C VAL A 325 35.48 5.08 -7.31
N GLU A 326 34.97 6.27 -7.58
CA GLU A 326 34.15 6.56 -8.75
C GLU A 326 35.05 6.95 -9.92
N ILE A 327 34.90 6.23 -11.04
CA ILE A 327 35.65 6.43 -12.28
C ILE A 327 34.64 6.62 -13.41
N GLY A 328 34.83 7.64 -14.25
CA GLY A 328 33.98 7.89 -15.41
C GLY A 328 33.26 9.24 -15.36
N VAL A 329 32.37 9.49 -16.32
CA VAL A 329 31.68 10.77 -16.46
C VAL A 329 30.54 10.84 -15.44
N GLN A 330 30.75 11.62 -14.38
CA GLN A 330 29.90 11.78 -13.18
C GLN A 330 28.43 12.11 -13.49
N ASP A 331 28.17 12.77 -14.62
CA ASP A 331 26.82 13.16 -15.05
C ASP A 331 26.19 12.22 -16.08
N SER A 332 26.80 11.06 -16.32
CA SER A 332 26.30 10.10 -17.31
C SER A 332 26.25 8.67 -16.77
N PHE A 333 25.66 7.75 -17.54
CA PHE A 333 25.69 6.31 -17.26
C PHE A 333 27.09 5.68 -17.40
N ASN A 334 28.07 6.43 -17.92
CA ASN A 334 29.41 5.94 -18.18
C ASN A 334 30.34 6.17 -16.97
N HIS A 335 29.97 5.63 -15.82
CA HIS A 335 30.84 5.58 -14.65
C HIS A 335 30.68 4.24 -13.92
N GLU A 336 31.67 3.87 -13.12
CA GLU A 336 31.65 2.71 -12.23
C GLU A 336 32.20 3.08 -10.86
N VAL A 337 31.71 2.40 -9.83
CA VAL A 337 32.25 2.52 -8.48
C VAL A 337 32.97 1.23 -8.12
N LEU A 338 34.24 1.35 -7.73
CA LEU A 338 35.10 0.23 -7.38
C LEU A 338 35.57 0.37 -5.93
N ILE A 339 35.85 -0.75 -5.29
CA ILE A 339 36.38 -0.78 -3.91
C ILE A 339 37.88 -0.98 -3.99
N VAL A 340 38.64 -0.11 -3.33
CA VAL A 340 40.10 -0.23 -3.22
C VAL A 340 40.43 -1.45 -2.37
N LYS A 341 41.15 -2.41 -2.95
CA LYS A 341 41.69 -3.59 -2.26
C LYS A 341 42.98 -3.26 -1.53
N ASP A 342 43.88 -2.55 -2.21
CA ASP A 342 45.21 -2.25 -1.68
C ASP A 342 45.77 -0.95 -2.28
N VAL A 343 46.65 -0.28 -1.53
CA VAL A 343 47.27 1.00 -1.87
C VAL A 343 48.80 0.90 -1.75
N ASP A 344 49.49 0.84 -2.88
CA ASP A 344 50.95 0.94 -2.92
C ASP A 344 51.38 2.40 -2.99
N ARG A 345 51.83 2.91 -1.83
CA ARG A 345 52.29 4.29 -1.66
C ARG A 345 53.65 4.57 -2.30
N SER A 346 54.46 3.55 -2.58
CA SER A 346 55.77 3.71 -3.22
C SER A 346 55.65 4.00 -4.72
N SER A 347 54.62 3.43 -5.36
CA SER A 347 54.36 3.58 -6.80
C SER A 347 53.09 4.39 -7.13
N ASN A 348 52.40 4.93 -6.11
CA ASN A 348 51.11 5.61 -6.23
C ASN A 348 50.04 4.77 -6.96
N LYS A 349 50.04 3.46 -6.70
CA LYS A 349 49.15 2.51 -7.37
C LYS A 349 48.04 2.07 -6.44
N ILE A 350 46.82 2.02 -6.95
CA ILE A 350 45.68 1.40 -6.28
C ILE A 350 45.24 0.16 -7.04
N THR A 351 44.83 -0.86 -6.28
CA THR A 351 44.24 -2.10 -6.82
C THR A 351 42.81 -2.27 -6.30
N PHE A 352 41.99 -3.03 -7.01
CA PHE A 352 40.56 -3.15 -6.72
C PHE A 352 40.17 -4.56 -6.28
N VAL A 353 39.08 -4.66 -5.51
CA VAL A 353 38.55 -5.93 -4.99
C VAL A 353 37.95 -6.78 -6.12
N ASN A 354 37.26 -6.12 -7.05
CA ASN A 354 36.66 -6.73 -8.23
C ASN A 354 37.39 -6.25 -9.49
N ASP A 355 37.42 -7.09 -10.53
CA ASP A 355 37.83 -6.67 -11.87
C ASP A 355 36.86 -5.58 -12.39
N ARG A 356 37.36 -4.62 -13.18
CA ARG A 356 36.52 -3.56 -13.75
C ARG A 356 35.46 -4.14 -14.68
N TYR A 357 34.28 -3.54 -14.69
CA TYR A 357 33.19 -3.99 -15.57
C TYR A 357 33.53 -3.80 -17.05
N TYR A 358 34.38 -2.82 -17.39
CA TYR A 358 34.75 -2.42 -18.76
C TYR A 358 36.06 -3.03 -19.30
N THR A 359 36.45 -4.23 -18.86
CA THR A 359 37.72 -4.87 -19.30
C THR A 359 37.75 -5.32 -20.76
N ALA A 360 36.64 -5.33 -21.49
CA ALA A 360 36.54 -5.88 -22.86
C ALA A 360 36.54 -4.83 -24.00
N LYS A 361 36.37 -3.53 -23.72
CA LYS A 361 36.53 -2.45 -24.72
C LYS A 361 37.19 -1.23 -24.07
N PRO A 362 38.08 -0.51 -24.78
CA PRO A 362 38.73 0.67 -24.26
C PRO A 362 37.69 1.78 -24.14
N PHE A 363 37.01 1.85 -22.99
CA PHE A 363 36.33 3.08 -22.63
C PHE A 363 37.42 4.15 -22.48
N PRO A 364 37.39 5.26 -23.24
CA PRO A 364 38.32 6.33 -23.01
C PRO A 364 38.08 6.81 -21.58
N ILE A 365 39.10 6.73 -20.72
CA ILE A 365 39.08 7.34 -19.39
C ILE A 365 38.97 8.85 -19.61
N ASN A 366 37.75 9.31 -19.79
CA ASN A 366 37.35 10.69 -19.77
C ASN A 366 36.24 10.73 -18.72
N PRO A 367 36.50 11.24 -17.52
CA PRO A 367 37.50 12.25 -17.16
C PRO A 367 38.84 11.66 -16.70
N ALA A 368 39.89 12.46 -16.84
CA ALA A 368 41.27 12.19 -16.39
C ALA A 368 41.46 12.12 -14.85
N THR A 369 40.39 11.88 -14.09
CA THR A 369 40.36 11.93 -12.63
C THR A 369 39.43 10.90 -12.01
N VAL A 370 39.75 10.46 -10.79
CA VAL A 370 38.87 9.65 -9.94
C VAL A 370 38.37 10.46 -8.76
N ARG A 371 37.15 10.17 -8.31
CA ARG A 371 36.57 10.71 -7.06
C ARG A 371 36.56 9.63 -5.99
N ILE A 372 36.97 10.00 -4.78
CA ILE A 372 37.14 9.06 -3.68
C ILE A 372 36.47 9.68 -2.45
N PRO A 373 35.36 9.10 -1.95
CA PRO A 373 34.75 9.53 -0.70
C PRO A 373 35.70 9.21 0.46
N ILE A 374 35.84 10.15 1.40
CA ILE A 374 36.65 9.94 2.61
C ILE A 374 35.80 10.15 3.87
N LEU A 375 35.90 9.21 4.81
CA LEU A 375 35.46 9.46 6.17
C LEU A 375 36.49 10.34 6.84
N LYS A 376 36.06 11.40 7.49
CA LYS A 376 36.93 12.23 8.32
C LYS A 376 36.20 12.68 9.57
N THR A 377 36.95 12.87 10.64
CA THR A 377 36.44 13.36 11.92
C THR A 377 37.37 14.38 12.53
N ASN A 378 36.82 15.42 13.15
CA ASN A 378 37.65 16.32 13.94
C ASN A 378 38.13 15.61 15.20
N ALA A 379 39.42 15.73 15.46
CA ALA A 379 40.04 15.24 16.66
C ALA A 379 40.65 16.40 17.45
N THR A 380 40.55 16.31 18.77
CA THR A 380 41.30 17.16 19.69
C THR A 380 42.56 16.42 20.08
N ILE A 381 43.72 16.99 19.75
CA ILE A 381 44.99 16.43 20.17
C ILE A 381 45.22 16.78 21.63
N THR A 382 45.44 15.77 22.46
CA THR A 382 45.63 15.93 23.90
C THR A 382 47.09 15.79 24.32
N SER A 383 47.94 15.20 23.46
CA SER A 383 49.40 15.16 23.61
C SER A 383 50.08 14.89 22.26
N SER A 384 51.41 14.85 22.21
CA SER A 384 52.19 14.55 21.00
C SER A 384 51.86 13.20 20.34
N ASN A 385 51.20 12.29 21.06
CA ASN A 385 50.84 10.96 20.59
C ASN A 385 49.41 10.51 20.95
N THR A 386 48.54 11.42 21.43
CA THR A 386 47.18 11.09 21.89
C THR A 386 46.16 12.05 21.30
N PHE A 387 45.03 11.52 20.84
CA PHE A 387 43.89 12.32 20.37
C PHE A 387 42.57 11.79 20.91
N SER A 388 41.59 12.68 21.04
CA SER A 388 40.20 12.33 21.31
C SER A 388 39.29 12.75 20.16
N VAL A 389 38.30 11.93 19.87
CA VAL A 389 37.25 12.16 18.87
C VAL A 389 35.88 12.19 19.56
N ILE A 390 34.85 12.69 18.87
CA ILE A 390 33.51 12.79 19.45
C ILE A 390 32.78 11.45 19.42
N ASP A 391 33.00 10.67 18.37
CA ASP A 391 32.63 9.27 18.24
C ASP A 391 33.76 8.52 17.55
N ASN A 392 33.69 7.19 17.49
CA ASN A 392 34.75 6.35 16.97
C ASN A 392 34.39 5.60 15.71
N LYS A 393 33.45 6.11 14.90
CA LYS A 393 33.08 5.50 13.63
C LYS A 393 34.30 5.38 12.73
N GLY A 394 34.51 4.17 12.21
CA GLY A 394 35.71 3.80 11.45
C GLY A 394 37.00 3.72 12.26
N LEU A 395 37.03 3.98 13.57
CA LEU A 395 38.23 3.93 14.44
C LEU A 395 38.06 2.87 15.54
N GLY A 396 38.76 1.75 15.45
CA GLY A 396 38.38 0.57 16.25
C GLY A 396 39.49 -0.23 16.94
N TYR A 397 40.70 -0.29 16.40
CA TYR A 397 41.67 -1.29 16.89
C TYR A 397 43.14 -0.89 16.81
N LYS A 398 43.96 -1.54 17.63
CA LYS A 398 45.41 -1.42 17.61
C LYS A 398 45.97 -1.94 16.28
N GLY A 399 46.78 -1.13 15.61
CA GLY A 399 47.41 -1.44 14.33
C GLY A 399 46.64 -0.89 13.13
N GLN A 400 45.45 -0.33 13.32
CA GLN A 400 44.70 0.32 12.24
C GLN A 400 45.49 1.53 11.71
N GLU A 401 45.66 1.61 10.38
CA GLU A 401 46.23 2.79 9.74
C GLU A 401 45.27 3.97 9.84
N ILE A 402 45.81 5.17 10.05
CA ILE A 402 45.07 6.44 10.03
C ILE A 402 45.90 7.52 9.34
N CYS A 403 45.23 8.55 8.83
CA CYS A 403 45.88 9.78 8.37
C CYS A 403 45.40 10.97 9.20
N ILE A 404 46.36 11.71 9.75
CA ILE A 404 46.14 12.97 10.45
C ILE A 404 46.31 14.11 9.45
N PHE A 405 45.27 14.92 9.28
CA PHE A 405 45.17 15.95 8.25
C PHE A 405 44.80 17.30 8.87
N ASN A 406 45.43 18.38 8.44
CA ASN A 406 45.12 19.75 8.91
C ASN A 406 44.69 20.70 7.78
N GLY A 407 44.22 20.15 6.66
CA GLY A 407 43.91 20.92 5.45
C GLY A 407 45.06 20.98 4.43
N THR A 408 46.32 20.89 4.88
CA THR A 408 47.50 21.04 3.99
C THR A 408 48.51 19.90 4.14
N VAL A 409 48.78 19.48 5.38
CA VAL A 409 49.76 18.44 5.73
C VAL A 409 49.02 17.16 6.09
N HIS A 410 49.55 16.04 5.63
CA HIS A 410 49.08 14.69 5.94
C HIS A 410 50.18 13.92 6.67
N HIS A 411 49.81 13.20 7.74
CA HIS A 411 50.71 12.35 8.49
C HIS A 411 50.07 10.97 8.69
N TYR A 412 50.71 9.95 8.13
CA TYR A 412 50.27 8.56 8.26
C TYR A 412 50.90 7.91 9.50
N THR A 413 50.08 7.25 10.29
CA THR A 413 50.51 6.51 11.49
C THR A 413 49.52 5.36 11.76
N THR A 414 49.78 4.55 12.78
CA THR A 414 48.86 3.51 13.25
C THR A 414 48.39 3.78 14.67
N ILE A 415 47.19 3.29 15.01
CA ILE A 415 46.68 3.29 16.39
C ILE A 415 47.52 2.31 17.24
N ASP A 416 48.01 2.75 18.38
CA ASP A 416 48.81 1.93 19.31
C ASP A 416 47.97 1.43 20.50
N ILE A 417 47.17 2.28 21.12
CA ILE A 417 46.32 1.94 22.27
C ILE A 417 44.95 2.60 22.12
N VAL A 418 43.88 1.82 22.30
CA VAL A 418 42.52 2.31 22.49
C VAL A 418 42.26 2.41 24.00
N ARG A 419 42.24 3.62 24.55
CA ARG A 419 42.09 3.85 26.01
C ARG A 419 40.64 3.89 26.46
N SER A 420 39.77 4.39 25.59
CA SER A 420 38.31 4.36 25.69
C SER A 420 37.76 4.47 24.26
N PRO A 421 36.44 4.29 24.02
CA PRO A 421 35.89 4.33 22.67
C PRO A 421 36.35 5.55 21.87
N ASN A 422 36.53 6.70 22.53
CA ASN A 422 36.81 7.98 21.89
C ASN A 422 38.23 8.52 22.14
N LEU A 423 39.12 7.75 22.77
CA LEU A 423 40.46 8.19 23.16
C LEU A 423 41.53 7.20 22.68
N PHE A 424 42.44 7.69 21.85
CA PHE A 424 43.41 6.87 21.12
C PHE A 424 44.83 7.40 21.28
N THR A 425 45.81 6.50 21.26
CA THR A 425 47.22 6.84 21.06
C THR A 425 47.72 6.27 19.74
N PHE A 426 48.73 6.91 19.16
CA PHE A 426 49.34 6.48 17.89
C PHE A 426 50.84 6.21 18.03
N THR A 427 51.36 5.35 17.17
CA THR A 427 52.72 4.79 17.24
C THR A 427 53.84 5.79 16.97
N SER A 428 53.64 6.74 16.05
CA SER A 428 54.64 7.75 15.69
C SER A 428 54.20 9.15 16.11
N PRO A 429 54.93 9.85 17.01
CA PRO A 429 54.55 11.20 17.43
C PRO A 429 54.40 12.16 16.25
N LEU A 430 53.52 13.14 16.40
CA LEU A 430 53.29 14.12 15.34
C LEU A 430 54.57 14.93 15.03
N PRO A 431 54.79 15.28 13.75
CA PRO A 431 55.88 16.18 13.37
C PRO A 431 55.75 17.53 14.11
N VAL A 432 56.88 18.17 14.40
CA VAL A 432 56.97 19.46 15.14
C VAL A 432 56.14 20.59 14.48
N ASN A 433 55.79 20.44 13.20
CA ASN A 433 55.04 21.43 12.42
C ASN A 433 53.50 21.37 12.59
N TYR A 434 52.96 20.50 13.44
CA TYR A 434 51.53 20.49 13.79
C TYR A 434 51.29 21.37 15.03
N ASP A 435 50.50 22.43 14.91
CA ASP A 435 50.11 23.27 16.06
C ASP A 435 49.02 22.57 16.89
N TYR A 436 49.43 22.14 18.08
CA TYR A 436 48.65 21.39 19.07
C TYR A 436 47.52 22.21 19.74
N THR A 437 47.44 23.52 19.52
CA THR A 437 46.61 24.41 20.34
C THR A 437 45.48 25.12 19.61
N THR A 438 45.48 25.18 18.27
CA THR A 438 44.50 26.02 17.53
C THR A 438 44.00 25.51 16.16
N THR A 439 44.40 24.32 15.69
CA THR A 439 44.02 23.86 14.34
C THR A 439 42.88 22.83 14.32
N ASN A 440 41.96 22.96 13.35
CA ASN A 440 40.99 21.92 12.99
C ASN A 440 41.76 20.71 12.44
N ILE A 441 42.06 19.74 13.30
CA ILE A 441 42.74 18.51 12.92
C ILE A 441 41.69 17.45 12.61
N GLU A 442 41.77 16.89 11.42
CA GLU A 442 40.91 15.82 10.92
C GLU A 442 41.67 14.49 10.94
N ILE A 443 40.99 13.43 11.39
CA ILE A 443 41.46 12.05 11.30
C ILE A 443 40.67 11.36 10.21
N ILE A 444 41.39 10.78 9.25
CA ILE A 444 40.84 9.90 8.23
C ILE A 444 41.21 8.47 8.64
N PRO A 445 40.22 7.65 9.05
CA PRO A 445 40.48 6.25 9.37
C PRO A 445 40.81 5.44 8.12
N GLY A 446 41.75 4.51 8.26
CA GLY A 446 41.88 3.38 7.34
C GLY A 446 40.83 2.31 7.61
N GLN A 447 40.89 1.19 6.89
CA GLN A 447 39.89 0.13 6.96
C GLN A 447 39.72 -0.45 8.37
N ALA A 448 38.49 -0.52 8.88
CA ALA A 448 38.16 -1.27 10.09
C ALA A 448 38.01 -2.76 9.75
N ILE A 449 38.58 -3.67 10.56
CA ILE A 449 38.64 -5.12 10.23
C ILE A 449 38.34 -5.96 11.47
N CYS A 450 37.18 -6.62 11.52
CA CYS A 450 36.85 -7.58 12.60
C CYS A 450 36.78 -9.02 12.07
N THR A 451 37.17 -9.98 12.91
CA THR A 451 37.16 -11.42 12.56
C THR A 451 36.07 -12.12 13.35
N ALA A 452 35.13 -12.77 12.66
CA ALA A 452 34.04 -13.50 13.30
C ALA A 452 34.55 -14.80 13.93
N THR A 453 34.09 -15.10 15.14
CA THR A 453 34.39 -16.36 15.85
C THR A 453 33.45 -17.49 15.40
N SER A 454 32.24 -17.13 14.99
CA SER A 454 31.26 -18.04 14.37
C SER A 454 30.23 -17.24 13.58
N TYR A 455 29.38 -17.91 12.81
CA TYR A 455 28.23 -17.30 12.16
C TYR A 455 27.03 -18.25 12.13
N ASN A 456 25.84 -17.68 12.02
CA ASN A 456 24.58 -18.41 11.89
C ASN A 456 23.76 -17.82 10.73
N ILE A 457 23.11 -18.67 9.94
CA ILE A 457 22.29 -18.27 8.80
C ILE A 457 20.81 -18.40 9.20
N SER A 458 20.06 -17.31 9.12
CA SER A 458 18.64 -17.24 9.46
C SER A 458 17.82 -16.61 8.31
N GLY A 459 17.24 -17.45 7.46
CA GLY A 459 16.45 -16.99 6.31
C GLY A 459 17.31 -16.32 5.23
N GLU A 460 17.15 -15.02 5.03
CA GLU A 460 17.98 -14.20 4.13
C GLU A 460 19.14 -13.50 4.88
N ASN A 461 19.26 -13.67 6.20
CA ASN A 461 20.24 -12.96 7.03
C ASN A 461 21.36 -13.88 7.50
N THR A 462 22.55 -13.30 7.69
CA THR A 462 23.67 -13.98 8.36
C THR A 462 24.12 -13.19 9.58
N ASP A 463 24.09 -13.84 10.75
CA ASP A 463 24.55 -13.30 12.03
C ASP A 463 26.00 -13.75 12.29
N PHE A 464 26.93 -12.81 12.31
CA PHE A 464 28.33 -13.05 12.68
C PHE A 464 28.51 -12.79 14.17
N THR A 465 29.11 -13.74 14.90
CA THR A 465 29.43 -13.61 16.32
C THR A 465 30.90 -13.24 16.52
N PHE A 466 31.19 -12.45 17.55
CA PHE A 466 32.53 -11.89 17.82
C PHE A 466 32.97 -12.09 19.27
N SER A 467 34.27 -11.96 19.53
CA SER A 467 34.83 -12.06 20.88
C SER A 467 34.44 -10.85 21.73
N PRO A 468 34.22 -10.98 23.05
CA PRO A 468 34.05 -9.84 23.96
C PRO A 468 35.22 -8.85 23.94
N SER A 469 36.43 -9.29 23.59
CA SER A 469 37.61 -8.41 23.41
C SER A 469 37.46 -7.43 22.25
N ASP A 470 36.53 -7.70 21.32
CA ASP A 470 36.35 -6.94 20.10
C ASP A 470 35.39 -5.74 20.29
N ASN A 471 34.93 -5.46 21.51
CA ASN A 471 33.98 -4.36 21.75
C ASN A 471 34.44 -3.01 21.19
N ASN A 472 35.73 -2.70 21.28
CA ASN A 472 36.30 -1.44 20.76
C ASN A 472 36.30 -1.38 19.22
N ILE A 473 36.43 -2.53 18.55
CA ILE A 473 36.38 -2.57 17.09
C ILE A 473 34.94 -2.68 16.59
N LEU A 474 34.07 -3.42 17.27
CA LEU A 474 32.65 -3.50 16.94
C LEU A 474 31.93 -2.15 17.08
N SER A 475 32.36 -1.31 18.03
CA SER A 475 31.84 0.06 18.17
C SER A 475 32.33 1.00 17.07
N SER A 476 33.36 0.62 16.31
CA SER A 476 33.78 1.38 15.12
C SER A 476 32.91 1.13 13.90
N PHE A 477 32.19 0.00 13.88
CA PHE A 477 31.16 -0.31 12.90
C PHE A 477 29.81 0.27 13.31
N PHE A 478 28.93 0.49 12.34
CA PHE A 478 27.60 1.02 12.60
C PHE A 478 26.54 0.45 11.64
N VAL A 479 25.27 0.45 12.08
CA VAL A 479 24.15 -0.02 11.24
C VAL A 479 24.08 0.82 9.97
N GLY A 480 23.88 0.16 8.83
CA GLY A 480 23.89 0.74 7.49
C GLY A 480 25.24 0.75 6.81
N GLU A 481 26.35 0.57 7.53
CA GLU A 481 27.70 0.55 6.95
C GLU A 481 27.85 -0.61 5.97
N THR A 482 28.43 -0.32 4.81
CA THR A 482 28.80 -1.34 3.84
C THR A 482 30.10 -2.01 4.30
N VAL A 483 30.12 -3.35 4.26
CA VAL A 483 31.31 -4.16 4.59
C VAL A 483 31.62 -5.15 3.48
N ALA A 484 32.91 -5.35 3.22
CA ALA A 484 33.41 -6.46 2.42
C ALA A 484 33.63 -7.69 3.31
N VAL A 485 33.13 -8.82 2.85
CA VAL A 485 33.21 -10.12 3.51
C VAL A 485 34.32 -10.93 2.85
N TYR A 486 35.25 -11.41 3.67
CA TYR A 486 36.39 -12.20 3.22
C TYR A 486 36.42 -13.55 3.91
N ASP A 487 36.72 -14.59 3.15
CA ASP A 487 37.16 -15.89 3.66
C ASP A 487 38.67 -15.82 3.92
N ILE A 488 39.06 -16.06 5.17
CA ILE A 488 40.46 -16.06 5.59
C ILE A 488 40.92 -17.42 6.10
N THR A 489 40.16 -18.49 5.84
CA THR A 489 40.46 -19.85 6.28
C THR A 489 41.85 -20.30 5.83
N ASN A 490 42.28 -19.91 4.63
CA ASN A 490 43.57 -20.32 4.07
C ASN A 490 44.69 -19.28 4.23
N SER A 491 44.36 -17.99 4.34
CA SER A 491 45.35 -16.91 4.47
C SER A 491 44.74 -15.58 4.92
N ILE A 492 45.40 -14.93 5.90
CA ILE A 492 45.07 -13.54 6.30
C ILE A 492 45.70 -12.52 5.34
N THR A 493 46.85 -12.83 4.75
CA THR A 493 47.62 -11.91 3.88
C THR A 493 47.08 -11.85 2.46
N ASN A 494 46.45 -12.93 1.99
CA ASN A 494 45.77 -12.96 0.69
C ASN A 494 44.40 -13.63 0.84
N PRO A 495 43.43 -12.91 1.43
CA PRO A 495 42.11 -13.44 1.72
C PRO A 495 41.25 -13.54 0.46
N ASP A 496 40.35 -14.51 0.42
CA ASP A 496 39.41 -14.69 -0.69
C ASP A 496 38.20 -13.78 -0.49
N PHE A 497 37.97 -12.87 -1.43
CA PHE A 497 36.81 -11.98 -1.40
C PHE A 497 35.53 -12.77 -1.71
N LEU A 498 34.53 -12.66 -0.83
CA LEU A 498 33.25 -13.34 -1.01
C LEU A 498 32.19 -12.42 -1.59
N SER A 499 31.97 -11.26 -0.94
CA SER A 499 30.90 -10.33 -1.29
C SER A 499 31.05 -9.01 -0.55
N VAL A 500 30.23 -8.04 -0.93
CA VAL A 500 29.92 -6.84 -0.14
C VAL A 500 28.49 -6.94 0.37
N ALA A 501 28.23 -6.46 1.58
CA ALA A 501 26.89 -6.40 2.18
C ALA A 501 26.79 -5.25 3.21
N ASN A 502 25.57 -4.81 3.50
CA ASN A 502 25.32 -3.78 4.51
C ASN A 502 25.07 -4.41 5.88
N ILE A 503 25.49 -3.73 6.95
CA ILE A 503 25.18 -4.11 8.32
C ILE A 503 23.74 -3.71 8.65
N ASP A 504 22.89 -4.69 8.95
CA ASP A 504 21.49 -4.45 9.33
C ASP A 504 21.33 -4.25 10.84
N LYS A 505 22.19 -4.91 11.64
CA LYS A 505 22.11 -4.86 13.10
C LYS A 505 23.47 -5.06 13.74
N ILE A 506 23.73 -4.33 14.82
CA ILE A 506 24.88 -4.55 15.69
C ILE A 506 24.37 -4.73 17.11
N ASN A 507 24.76 -5.84 17.75
CA ASN A 507 24.50 -6.08 19.17
C ASN A 507 25.82 -6.06 19.95
N LEU A 508 25.98 -5.03 20.79
CA LEU A 508 27.13 -4.86 21.68
C LEU A 508 26.89 -5.41 23.10
N THR A 509 25.77 -6.10 23.34
CA THR A 509 25.38 -6.67 24.65
C THR A 509 25.08 -8.16 24.54
N GLY A 510 25.35 -8.95 25.59
CA GLY A 510 25.19 -10.41 25.54
C GLY A 510 26.08 -11.08 24.46
N THR A 511 25.50 -11.90 23.59
CA THR A 511 26.21 -12.43 22.41
C THR A 511 26.49 -11.28 21.43
N ARG A 512 27.76 -10.97 21.19
CA ARG A 512 28.18 -9.87 20.31
C ARG A 512 27.96 -10.27 18.88
N THR A 513 27.09 -9.56 18.16
CA THR A 513 26.76 -9.92 16.78
C THR A 513 26.74 -8.72 15.84
N ILE A 514 27.15 -8.98 14.59
CA ILE A 514 26.85 -8.13 13.43
C ILE A 514 25.98 -8.98 12.50
N THR A 515 24.78 -8.47 12.18
CA THR A 515 23.87 -9.11 11.23
C THR A 515 24.01 -8.42 9.87
N LEU A 516 24.28 -9.20 8.82
CA LEU A 516 24.21 -8.73 7.44
C LEU A 516 22.87 -9.19 6.85
N GLY A 517 22.03 -8.23 6.45
CA GLY A 517 20.70 -8.51 5.91
C GLY A 517 20.74 -8.87 4.43
N LYS A 518 19.86 -9.79 4.01
CA LYS A 518 19.78 -10.28 2.61
C LYS A 518 21.12 -10.84 2.08
N TYR A 519 22.01 -11.23 2.99
CA TYR A 519 23.28 -11.85 2.71
C TYR A 519 23.23 -13.32 3.11
N ASN A 520 23.26 -14.21 2.11
CA ASN A 520 23.33 -15.65 2.30
C ASN A 520 24.68 -16.20 1.85
N LEU A 521 25.51 -16.59 2.82
CA LEU A 521 26.67 -17.43 2.56
C LEU A 521 26.19 -18.76 1.95
N LYS A 522 26.54 -19.05 0.70
CA LYS A 522 26.18 -20.32 0.05
C LYS A 522 26.86 -21.48 0.79
N GLN A 523 26.07 -22.45 1.26
CA GLN A 523 26.53 -23.61 2.07
C GLN A 523 27.61 -24.49 1.41
N ASN A 524 27.87 -24.34 0.12
CA ASN A 524 28.70 -25.31 -0.63
C ASN A 524 30.22 -25.08 -0.52
N ASN A 525 30.67 -24.11 0.29
CA ASN A 525 32.06 -23.93 0.74
C ASN A 525 32.02 -23.27 2.12
N THR A 526 31.94 -24.05 3.21
CA THR A 526 31.77 -23.51 4.57
C THR A 526 33.08 -22.88 5.06
N PRO A 527 33.22 -21.55 5.09
CA PRO A 527 34.44 -20.91 5.59
C PRO A 527 34.51 -21.17 7.08
N THR A 528 35.69 -21.51 7.59
CA THR A 528 35.91 -21.70 9.04
C THR A 528 36.25 -20.39 9.74
N THR A 529 36.66 -19.35 9.01
CA THR A 529 36.98 -18.03 9.58
C THR A 529 36.65 -16.92 8.58
N ILE A 530 35.82 -15.97 9.02
CA ILE A 530 35.37 -14.83 8.20
C ILE A 530 35.90 -13.51 8.76
N GLN A 531 36.31 -12.61 7.88
CA GLN A 531 36.54 -11.21 8.21
C GLN A 531 35.49 -10.30 7.60
N LEU A 532 34.99 -9.36 8.40
CA LEU A 532 34.26 -8.20 7.91
C LEU A 532 35.20 -7.00 7.88
N ARG A 533 35.22 -6.29 6.76
CA ARG A 533 36.06 -5.11 6.56
C ARG A 533 35.20 -3.93 6.12
N SER A 534 35.35 -2.75 6.72
CA SER A 534 34.57 -1.59 6.32
C SER A 534 34.83 -1.19 4.86
N VAL A 535 33.78 -0.71 4.20
CA VAL A 535 33.79 -0.28 2.80
C VAL A 535 32.97 0.98 2.65
N GLY A 536 33.52 1.96 1.94
CA GLY A 536 32.79 3.14 1.49
C GLY A 536 32.38 4.10 2.60
N TYR A 537 32.46 5.40 2.29
CA TYR A 537 32.04 6.46 3.21
C TYR A 537 31.43 7.61 2.42
N GLY A 538 30.14 7.50 2.10
CA GLY A 538 29.42 8.42 1.23
C GLY A 538 27.97 8.64 1.65
N SER A 539 27.22 9.40 0.86
CA SER A 539 25.79 9.68 1.08
C SER A 539 24.86 8.79 0.24
N TYR A 540 25.42 8.11 -0.76
CA TYR A 540 24.64 7.35 -1.76
C TYR A 540 25.23 5.98 -2.00
N THR A 541 24.40 5.00 -2.29
CA THR A 541 24.82 3.65 -2.66
C THR A 541 24.26 3.26 -4.02
N SER A 542 25.03 2.51 -4.80
CA SER A 542 24.56 1.86 -6.04
C SER A 542 24.12 0.41 -5.81
N SER A 543 24.42 -0.17 -4.63
CA SER A 543 24.18 -1.58 -4.35
C SER A 543 22.75 -1.92 -3.89
N PHE A 544 21.87 -0.92 -3.72
CA PHE A 544 20.48 -1.18 -3.36
C PHE A 544 19.73 -1.87 -4.52
N GLY A 545 18.91 -2.86 -4.18
CA GLY A 545 18.40 -3.81 -5.15
C GLY A 545 17.19 -4.60 -4.67
N GLY A 546 16.86 -5.66 -5.40
CA GLY A 546 15.68 -6.47 -5.10
C GLY A 546 14.36 -5.87 -5.62
N THR A 547 13.27 -6.59 -5.43
CA THR A 547 11.91 -6.05 -5.59
C THR A 547 11.68 -4.83 -4.70
N SER A 548 12.44 -4.70 -3.61
CA SER A 548 12.49 -3.51 -2.74
C SER A 548 13.07 -2.26 -3.41
N ALA A 549 13.79 -2.37 -4.54
CA ALA A 549 14.21 -1.23 -5.37
C ALA A 549 13.21 -0.96 -6.53
N ALA A 550 12.61 -2.01 -7.08
CA ALA A 550 11.59 -1.88 -8.14
C ALA A 550 10.30 -1.19 -7.62
N THR A 551 9.86 -1.57 -6.43
CA THR A 551 8.62 -1.08 -5.81
C THR A 551 8.63 0.44 -5.61
N PRO A 552 9.67 1.08 -5.02
CA PRO A 552 9.70 2.54 -4.87
C PRO A 552 9.81 3.29 -6.20
N VAL A 553 10.41 2.72 -7.26
CA VAL A 553 10.34 3.33 -8.59
C VAL A 553 8.88 3.40 -9.06
N VAL A 554 8.13 2.30 -8.96
CA VAL A 554 6.71 2.28 -9.33
C VAL A 554 5.88 3.20 -8.42
N SER A 555 6.15 3.24 -7.12
CA SER A 555 5.48 4.15 -6.18
C SER A 555 5.75 5.62 -6.49
N GLY A 556 6.98 5.96 -6.90
CA GLY A 556 7.33 7.29 -7.36
C GLY A 556 6.56 7.69 -8.61
N VAL A 557 6.45 6.79 -9.60
CA VAL A 557 5.64 7.04 -10.80
C VAL A 557 4.16 7.18 -10.46
N ALA A 558 3.64 6.37 -9.53
CA ALA A 558 2.28 6.53 -9.01
C ALA A 558 2.08 7.90 -8.34
N GLY A 559 3.12 8.40 -7.66
CA GLY A 559 3.18 9.76 -7.14
C GLY A 559 3.10 10.82 -8.25
N LEU A 560 3.84 10.64 -9.35
CA LEU A 560 3.79 11.55 -10.51
C LEU A 560 2.40 11.56 -11.17
N ILE A 561 1.73 10.41 -11.28
CA ILE A 561 0.34 10.30 -11.74
C ILE A 561 -0.59 11.11 -10.83
N ALA A 562 -0.47 10.93 -9.51
CA ALA A 562 -1.28 11.66 -8.54
C ALA A 562 -0.97 13.18 -8.52
N LYS A 563 0.25 13.58 -8.88
CA LYS A 563 0.64 14.99 -9.05
C LYS A 563 0.01 15.58 -10.31
N ALA A 564 0.07 14.84 -11.42
CA ALA A 564 -0.57 15.18 -12.67
C ALA A 564 -2.07 15.45 -12.47
N ASN A 565 -2.75 14.55 -11.77
CA ASN A 565 -4.17 14.66 -11.48
C ASN A 565 -4.52 14.20 -10.04
N PRO A 566 -4.70 15.15 -9.11
CA PRO A 566 -4.96 14.84 -7.70
C PRO A 566 -6.38 14.31 -7.44
N ASN A 567 -7.27 14.35 -8.44
CA ASN A 567 -8.64 13.84 -8.35
C ASN A 567 -8.74 12.35 -8.66
N LEU A 568 -7.67 11.72 -9.13
CA LEU A 568 -7.65 10.28 -9.34
C LEU A 568 -7.82 9.50 -8.03
N ASN A 569 -8.62 8.45 -8.08
CA ASN A 569 -8.75 7.46 -7.02
C ASN A 569 -7.72 6.33 -7.16
N SER A 570 -7.58 5.50 -6.13
CA SER A 570 -6.54 4.46 -6.11
C SER A 570 -6.67 3.43 -7.23
N ILE A 571 -7.89 3.13 -7.69
CA ILE A 571 -8.15 2.18 -8.79
C ILE A 571 -7.81 2.82 -10.14
N GLU A 572 -8.14 4.10 -10.35
CA GLU A 572 -7.77 4.84 -11.56
C GLU A 572 -6.24 4.94 -11.69
N ILE A 573 -5.52 5.25 -10.61
CA ILE A 573 -4.03 5.25 -10.61
C ILE A 573 -3.51 3.85 -10.96
N LYS A 574 -4.07 2.80 -10.36
CA LYS A 574 -3.72 1.39 -10.65
C LYS A 574 -3.97 1.07 -12.13
N HIS A 575 -5.09 1.51 -12.69
CA HIS A 575 -5.43 1.32 -14.10
C HIS A 575 -4.46 2.04 -15.04
N ILE A 576 -4.15 3.31 -14.77
CA ILE A 576 -3.20 4.09 -15.57
C ILE A 576 -1.84 3.38 -15.59
N LEU A 577 -1.27 3.03 -14.42
CA LEU A 577 0.00 2.30 -14.35
C LEU A 577 0.00 1.02 -15.20
N LYS A 578 -1.07 0.24 -15.11
CA LYS A 578 -1.18 -1.04 -15.82
C LYS A 578 -1.33 -0.86 -17.33
N SER A 579 -2.17 0.08 -17.75
CA SER A 579 -2.50 0.35 -19.16
C SER A 579 -1.38 1.06 -19.94
N THR A 580 -0.48 1.77 -19.24
CA THR A 580 0.61 2.52 -19.88
C THR A 580 1.97 1.84 -19.81
N SER A 581 2.05 0.65 -19.22
CA SER A 581 3.30 -0.12 -19.08
C SER A 581 3.93 -0.49 -20.42
N ASP A 582 5.27 -0.51 -20.46
CA ASP A 582 6.04 -1.01 -21.60
C ASP A 582 6.09 -2.54 -21.52
N LYS A 583 5.73 -3.23 -22.61
CA LYS A 583 5.81 -4.69 -22.67
C LYS A 583 7.28 -5.06 -22.73
N ILE A 584 7.72 -6.09 -22.00
CA ILE A 584 9.08 -6.61 -22.12
C ILE A 584 9.18 -7.51 -23.36
N SER A 585 10.31 -7.42 -24.08
CA SER A 585 10.57 -8.16 -25.31
C SER A 585 10.46 -9.67 -25.12
N LEU A 586 9.42 -10.28 -25.71
CA LEU A 586 9.14 -11.72 -25.62
C LEU A 586 10.22 -12.64 -26.18
N THR A 587 11.07 -12.14 -27.09
CA THR A 587 12.18 -12.94 -27.63
C THR A 587 13.37 -13.03 -26.67
N GLU A 588 13.39 -12.20 -25.63
CA GLU A 588 14.45 -12.16 -24.62
C GLU A 588 14.02 -12.79 -23.29
N THR A 589 12.81 -13.37 -23.23
CA THR A 589 12.30 -14.10 -22.06
C THR A 589 12.56 -15.61 -22.25
N ASP A 590 13.31 -16.24 -21.34
CA ASP A 590 13.50 -17.70 -21.32
C ASP A 590 12.29 -18.44 -20.74
N SER A 591 12.42 -19.74 -20.44
CA SER A 591 11.45 -20.80 -20.75
C SER A 591 10.13 -20.85 -19.97
N ASN A 592 9.50 -19.72 -19.70
CA ASN A 592 8.55 -19.18 -20.69
C ASN A 592 7.83 -17.98 -20.08
N GLY A 593 8.56 -16.87 -19.91
CA GLY A 593 8.00 -15.59 -19.46
C GLY A 593 7.11 -14.88 -20.47
N ARG A 594 6.23 -15.66 -21.08
CA ARG A 594 5.30 -15.30 -22.13
C ARG A 594 4.08 -14.60 -21.57
N TRP A 595 3.53 -13.74 -22.41
CA TRP A 595 2.25 -13.09 -22.16
C TRP A 595 1.09 -14.07 -22.37
N LYS A 596 0.08 -13.94 -21.52
CA LYS A 596 -1.19 -14.67 -21.54
C LYS A 596 -2.33 -13.76 -21.98
N ASP A 597 -3.33 -14.34 -22.63
CA ASP A 597 -4.61 -13.71 -22.92
C ASP A 597 -5.51 -13.64 -21.67
N GLU A 598 -6.73 -13.08 -21.81
CA GLU A 598 -7.71 -12.92 -20.71
C GLU A 598 -8.13 -14.24 -20.08
N ASN A 599 -8.02 -15.33 -20.83
CA ASN A 599 -8.38 -16.67 -20.41
C ASN A 599 -7.17 -17.43 -19.83
N GLY A 600 -6.01 -16.76 -19.69
CA GLY A 600 -4.78 -17.36 -19.16
C GLY A 600 -4.00 -18.21 -20.17
N ASN A 601 -4.38 -18.22 -21.45
CA ASN A 601 -3.70 -19.01 -22.47
C ASN A 601 -2.51 -18.25 -23.06
N ASN A 602 -1.46 -18.99 -23.48
CA ASN A 602 -0.35 -18.40 -24.22
C ASN A 602 -0.86 -17.69 -25.48
N ILE A 603 -0.35 -16.48 -25.69
CA ILE A 603 -0.70 -15.67 -26.86
C ILE A 603 -0.38 -16.38 -28.17
N ARG A 604 -1.37 -16.35 -29.07
CA ARG A 604 -1.26 -16.83 -30.45
C ARG A 604 -1.40 -15.66 -31.41
N TYR A 605 -0.56 -15.63 -32.43
CA TYR A 605 -0.66 -14.64 -33.50
C TYR A 605 -1.71 -15.10 -34.52
N SER A 606 -2.58 -14.19 -34.94
CA SER A 606 -3.68 -14.35 -35.88
C SER A 606 -3.76 -13.14 -36.82
N SER A 607 -4.11 -13.40 -38.08
CA SER A 607 -4.09 -12.39 -39.17
C SER A 607 -2.69 -11.86 -39.51
N ALA A 608 -2.44 -11.66 -40.79
CA ALA A 608 -1.13 -11.32 -41.33
C ALA A 608 -1.22 -10.11 -42.26
N SER A 609 -0.31 -9.17 -42.10
CA SER A 609 0.05 -8.18 -43.12
C SER A 609 1.43 -8.51 -43.67
N SER A 610 1.95 -7.68 -44.56
CA SER A 610 3.35 -7.78 -44.97
C SER A 610 4.04 -6.43 -44.98
N LEU A 611 5.37 -6.44 -44.79
CA LEU A 611 6.19 -5.23 -44.87
C LEU A 611 6.09 -4.61 -46.27
N SER A 612 5.74 -3.33 -46.36
CA SER A 612 5.64 -2.61 -47.63
C SER A 612 6.99 -2.15 -48.18
N ARG A 613 8.01 -2.06 -47.31
CA ARG A 613 9.40 -1.73 -47.66
C ARG A 613 10.39 -2.44 -46.72
N PRO A 614 11.68 -2.55 -47.07
CA PRO A 614 12.69 -3.12 -46.19
C PRO A 614 12.84 -2.34 -44.88
N THR A 615 13.18 -3.07 -43.81
CA THR A 615 13.46 -2.55 -42.46
C THR A 615 14.87 -2.96 -42.05
N ALA A 616 15.66 -2.00 -41.59
CA ALA A 616 17.03 -2.19 -41.16
C ALA A 616 17.13 -2.60 -39.68
N ILE A 617 18.34 -3.04 -39.28
CA ILE A 617 18.66 -3.28 -37.88
C ILE A 617 18.62 -1.94 -37.13
N GLY A 618 17.94 -1.90 -35.99
CA GLY A 618 17.80 -0.70 -35.17
C GLY A 618 16.53 0.12 -35.46
N ASP A 619 15.83 -0.15 -36.55
CA ASP A 619 14.59 0.57 -36.88
C ASP A 619 13.48 0.22 -35.86
N THR A 620 12.79 1.24 -35.37
CA THR A 620 11.55 1.10 -34.57
C THR A 620 10.30 1.35 -35.40
N GLU A 621 10.43 1.81 -36.63
CA GLU A 621 9.29 2.09 -37.53
C GLU A 621 9.20 1.03 -38.61
N ILE A 622 8.03 0.41 -38.76
CA ILE A 622 7.76 -0.55 -39.82
C ILE A 622 6.55 -0.13 -40.65
N PHE A 623 6.69 -0.25 -41.96
CA PHE A 623 5.61 0.08 -42.89
C PHE A 623 4.92 -1.21 -43.31
N VAL A 624 3.60 -1.28 -43.12
CA VAL A 624 2.79 -2.47 -43.41
C VAL A 624 1.78 -2.17 -44.51
N ASN A 625 1.47 -3.17 -45.34
CA ASN A 625 0.54 -3.01 -46.47
C ASN A 625 -0.92 -2.77 -46.05
N ASN A 626 -1.29 -3.09 -44.80
CA ASN A 626 -2.65 -2.91 -44.29
C ASN A 626 -2.64 -2.53 -42.79
N LEU A 627 -2.68 -1.23 -42.51
CA LEU A 627 -2.61 -0.67 -41.15
C LEU A 627 -3.88 -0.91 -40.33
N SER A 628 -5.06 -1.00 -40.96
CA SER A 628 -6.34 -1.15 -40.24
C SER A 628 -6.49 -2.49 -39.53
N LEU A 629 -5.58 -3.43 -39.76
CA LEU A 629 -5.52 -4.68 -39.01
C LEU A 629 -5.04 -4.48 -37.56
N TYR A 630 -4.35 -3.38 -37.25
CA TYR A 630 -3.63 -3.21 -35.97
C TYR A 630 -4.25 -2.14 -35.07
N ASN A 631 -4.06 -2.31 -33.76
CA ASN A 631 -4.42 -1.39 -32.68
C ASN A 631 -3.21 -1.07 -31.80
N LYS A 632 -3.28 0.05 -31.05
CA LYS A 632 -2.21 0.64 -30.22
C LYS A 632 -1.62 -0.25 -29.10
N ASN A 633 -2.08 -1.48 -28.91
CA ASN A 633 -1.55 -2.40 -27.91
C ASN A 633 -1.34 -3.83 -28.45
N ASP A 634 -1.42 -4.00 -29.77
CA ASP A 634 -1.22 -5.32 -30.36
C ASP A 634 0.26 -5.71 -30.26
N LEU A 635 0.49 -7.00 -30.02
CA LEU A 635 1.79 -7.63 -30.30
C LEU A 635 1.83 -8.01 -31.77
N ILE A 636 2.99 -7.81 -32.37
CA ILE A 636 3.28 -8.24 -33.73
C ILE A 636 4.44 -9.22 -33.75
N LYS A 637 4.42 -10.11 -34.75
CA LYS A 637 5.50 -11.03 -35.04
C LYS A 637 5.95 -10.88 -36.50
N ILE A 638 7.23 -10.62 -36.73
CA ILE A 638 7.80 -10.45 -38.06
C ILE A 638 8.55 -11.72 -38.47
N ASP A 639 8.09 -12.35 -39.56
CA ASP A 639 8.67 -13.55 -40.20
C ASP A 639 8.91 -14.73 -39.24
N GLY A 640 8.13 -14.81 -38.15
CA GLY A 640 8.25 -15.88 -37.16
C GLY A 640 9.39 -15.72 -36.14
N ASP A 641 10.22 -14.69 -36.25
CA ASP A 641 11.50 -14.60 -35.52
C ASP A 641 11.61 -13.42 -34.55
N PHE A 642 10.91 -12.30 -34.83
CA PHE A 642 10.96 -11.10 -34.00
C PHE A 642 9.58 -10.73 -33.50
N THR A 643 9.49 -10.36 -32.23
CA THR A 643 8.24 -9.99 -31.57
C THR A 643 8.38 -8.63 -30.91
N SER A 644 7.43 -7.73 -31.14
CA SER A 644 7.39 -6.41 -30.52
C SER A 644 5.96 -5.95 -30.30
N ALA A 645 5.74 -5.08 -29.32
CA ALA A 645 4.47 -4.38 -29.15
C ALA A 645 4.44 -3.12 -30.01
N ILE A 646 3.26 -2.74 -30.47
CA ILE A 646 3.04 -1.46 -31.14
C ILE A 646 3.01 -0.36 -30.06
N GLU A 647 3.91 0.63 -30.19
CA GLU A 647 3.94 1.84 -29.36
C GLU A 647 2.95 2.88 -29.89
N GLU A 648 2.91 3.05 -31.22
CA GLU A 648 2.06 4.04 -31.88
C GLU A 648 1.67 3.57 -33.28
N ILE A 649 0.48 3.97 -33.74
CA ILE A 649 0.06 3.80 -35.14
C ILE A 649 0.05 5.20 -35.77
N LYS A 650 0.92 5.40 -36.75
CA LYS A 650 0.96 6.60 -37.59
C LYS A 650 0.14 6.37 -38.86
N ASN A 651 -0.05 7.43 -39.64
CA ASN A 651 -0.89 7.39 -40.84
C ASN A 651 -0.42 6.35 -41.89
N ASP A 652 0.88 6.05 -41.95
CA ASP A 652 1.49 5.18 -42.97
C ASP A 652 2.41 4.08 -42.41
N HIS A 653 2.63 4.01 -41.10
CA HIS A 653 3.50 3.02 -40.46
C HIS A 653 3.14 2.73 -39.00
N LEU A 654 3.69 1.64 -38.48
CA LEU A 654 3.63 1.27 -37.07
C LEU A 654 4.95 1.67 -36.40
N VAL A 655 4.86 2.27 -35.23
CA VAL A 655 6.01 2.50 -34.34
C VAL A 655 6.02 1.38 -33.31
N LEU A 656 7.16 0.72 -33.14
CA LEU A 656 7.37 -0.43 -32.27
C LEU A 656 8.05 -0.01 -30.97
N GLN A 657 7.73 -0.71 -29.88
CA GLN A 657 8.40 -0.53 -28.60
C GLN A 657 9.88 -0.94 -28.63
N PHE A 658 10.20 -1.97 -29.42
CA PHE A 658 11.55 -2.49 -29.58
C PHE A 658 12.06 -2.36 -31.01
N PRO A 659 13.34 -1.99 -31.18
CA PRO A 659 13.97 -1.95 -32.49
C PRO A 659 14.17 -3.35 -33.06
N VAL A 660 14.16 -3.42 -34.38
CA VAL A 660 14.31 -4.67 -35.14
C VAL A 660 15.76 -5.18 -35.09
N LYS A 661 15.94 -6.49 -34.91
CA LYS A 661 17.25 -7.12 -34.60
C LYS A 661 18.02 -7.68 -35.80
N LYS A 662 17.40 -7.73 -36.98
CA LYS A 662 18.01 -8.16 -38.24
C LYS A 662 17.36 -7.41 -39.39
N VAL A 663 17.96 -7.45 -40.57
CA VAL A 663 17.34 -6.85 -41.77
C VAL A 663 16.13 -7.69 -42.20
N TYR A 664 15.00 -7.03 -42.46
CA TYR A 664 13.82 -7.65 -43.06
C TYR A 664 13.56 -6.99 -44.41
N ASN A 665 13.54 -7.78 -45.49
CA ASN A 665 13.16 -7.29 -46.81
C ASN A 665 11.66 -6.99 -46.89
N SER A 666 11.22 -6.29 -47.94
CA SER A 666 9.79 -6.13 -48.23
C SER A 666 9.09 -7.48 -48.41
N ASN A 667 7.77 -7.52 -48.19
CA ASN A 667 6.88 -8.67 -48.27
C ASN A 667 7.04 -9.73 -47.15
N LYS A 668 7.84 -9.45 -46.12
CA LYS A 668 7.90 -10.33 -44.93
C LYS A 668 6.60 -10.30 -44.15
N ASN A 669 6.19 -11.46 -43.64
CA ASN A 669 4.94 -11.62 -42.91
C ASN A 669 4.99 -10.86 -41.58
N VAL A 670 3.95 -10.08 -41.30
CA VAL A 670 3.74 -9.38 -40.03
C VAL A 670 2.44 -9.88 -39.42
N GLU A 671 2.56 -10.83 -38.50
CA GLU A 671 1.42 -11.46 -37.83
C GLU A 671 1.00 -10.60 -36.63
N LYS A 672 -0.30 -10.36 -36.46
CA LYS A 672 -0.89 -9.67 -35.31
C LYS A 672 -1.27 -10.68 -34.22
N CYS A 673 -1.43 -10.27 -32.96
CA CYS A 673 -2.20 -11.03 -31.95
C CYS A 673 -3.63 -10.46 -31.82
N SER A 674 -4.67 -11.31 -31.84
CA SER A 674 -6.08 -10.87 -31.77
C SER A 674 -6.65 -10.66 -30.37
N THR A 675 -6.03 -11.20 -29.32
CA THR A 675 -6.48 -11.04 -27.94
C THR A 675 -5.44 -10.24 -27.16
N PHE A 676 -5.89 -9.30 -26.32
CA PHE A 676 -5.01 -8.46 -25.53
C PHE A 676 -4.01 -9.34 -24.74
N PRO A 677 -2.69 -9.06 -24.75
CA PRO A 677 -1.80 -9.55 -23.69
C PRO A 677 -2.21 -8.89 -22.38
N PHE A 678 -2.79 -9.66 -21.46
CA PHE A 678 -3.18 -9.13 -20.15
C PHE A 678 -2.06 -9.22 -19.15
N HIS A 679 -1.22 -10.25 -19.22
CA HIS A 679 -0.32 -10.57 -18.11
C HIS A 679 0.83 -11.50 -18.49
N SER A 680 1.99 -11.31 -17.89
CA SER A 680 3.12 -12.25 -17.84
C SER A 680 3.38 -12.63 -16.40
N ASN A 681 3.63 -13.93 -16.15
CA ASN A 681 3.95 -14.42 -14.81
C ASN A 681 5.21 -13.75 -14.23
N PHE A 682 6.10 -13.21 -15.05
CA PHE A 682 7.32 -12.56 -14.54
C PHE A 682 7.22 -11.04 -14.49
N TYR A 683 6.47 -10.45 -15.41
CA TYR A 683 6.47 -8.99 -15.61
C TYR A 683 5.11 -8.34 -15.35
N GLY A 684 4.09 -9.10 -14.95
CA GLY A 684 2.74 -8.60 -14.79
C GLY A 684 2.23 -8.03 -16.10
N VAL A 685 1.76 -6.78 -16.13
CA VAL A 685 1.35 -6.04 -17.34
C VAL A 685 2.49 -5.38 -18.12
N GLY A 686 3.69 -5.30 -17.54
CA GLY A 686 4.90 -4.78 -18.18
C GLY A 686 5.72 -3.94 -17.22
N ARG A 687 6.78 -3.31 -17.73
CA ARG A 687 7.58 -2.35 -16.98
C ARG A 687 6.86 -1.03 -16.87
N VAL A 688 6.97 -0.37 -15.71
CA VAL A 688 6.44 0.98 -15.53
C VAL A 688 7.03 1.97 -16.55
N ASN A 689 6.18 2.83 -17.13
CA ASN A 689 6.55 3.90 -18.05
C ASN A 689 5.99 5.23 -17.51
N ALA A 690 6.87 6.09 -17.00
CA ALA A 690 6.50 7.34 -16.34
C ALA A 690 5.89 8.34 -17.33
N LYS A 691 6.47 8.48 -18.53
CA LYS A 691 5.98 9.41 -19.55
C LYS A 691 4.53 9.13 -19.93
N ARG A 692 4.23 7.89 -20.34
CA ARG A 692 2.88 7.51 -20.78
C ARG A 692 1.87 7.59 -19.63
N ALA A 693 2.28 7.18 -18.44
CA ALA A 693 1.43 7.24 -17.25
C ALA A 693 1.05 8.67 -16.88
N VAL A 694 2.04 9.58 -16.82
CA VAL A 694 1.82 11.00 -16.52
C VAL A 694 0.99 11.66 -17.61
N GLN A 695 1.29 11.40 -18.89
CA GLN A 695 0.52 11.96 -19.99
C GLN A 695 -0.95 11.53 -19.93
N LEU A 696 -1.22 10.23 -19.73
CA LEU A 696 -2.59 9.74 -19.60
C LEU A 696 -3.30 10.34 -18.39
N ALA A 697 -2.59 10.59 -17.29
CA ALA A 697 -3.15 11.25 -16.12
C ALA A 697 -3.49 12.74 -16.36
N LEU A 698 -2.66 13.46 -17.11
CA LEU A 698 -2.92 14.84 -17.54
C LEU A 698 -4.12 14.91 -18.48
N ASP A 699 -4.25 13.93 -19.38
CA ASP A 699 -5.36 13.82 -20.33
C ASP A 699 -6.65 13.30 -19.66
N TRP A 700 -6.55 12.76 -18.43
CA TRP A 700 -7.66 12.17 -17.68
C TRP A 700 -8.66 13.23 -17.22
N ASN A 701 -9.70 13.45 -18.03
CA ASN A 701 -10.78 14.39 -17.74
C ASN A 701 -12.10 13.68 -17.40
N ASN A 702 -13.14 14.46 -17.04
CA ASN A 702 -14.43 13.91 -16.64
C ASN A 702 -15.19 13.17 -17.76
N THR A 703 -14.82 13.39 -19.01
CA THR A 703 -15.43 12.76 -20.20
C THR A 703 -14.65 11.56 -20.72
N GLN A 704 -13.71 11.01 -19.95
CA GLN A 704 -12.90 9.84 -20.31
C GLN A 704 -12.75 8.86 -19.13
N LYS A 705 -13.81 8.59 -18.38
CA LYS A 705 -13.76 7.70 -17.21
C LYS A 705 -15.12 7.06 -16.88
N PRO A 706 -15.13 5.93 -16.17
CA PRO A 706 -16.37 5.44 -15.57
C PRO A 706 -16.88 6.43 -14.51
N LYS A 707 -18.20 6.47 -14.37
CA LYS A 707 -18.88 7.29 -13.38
C LYS A 707 -19.97 6.47 -12.73
N LEU A 708 -19.61 5.82 -11.62
CA LEU A 708 -20.53 4.92 -10.92
C LEU A 708 -21.44 5.71 -10.00
N GLU A 709 -22.76 5.48 -10.08
CA GLU A 709 -23.75 6.25 -9.32
C GLU A 709 -24.92 5.40 -8.83
N ILE A 710 -25.49 5.83 -7.70
CA ILE A 710 -26.78 5.40 -7.14
C ILE A 710 -27.67 6.65 -7.10
N ALA A 711 -28.88 6.58 -7.64
CA ALA A 711 -29.79 7.73 -7.65
C ALA A 711 -30.43 7.92 -6.27
N ASP A 712 -30.65 9.18 -5.90
CA ASP A 712 -31.23 9.56 -4.61
C ASP A 712 -32.76 9.70 -4.67
N LYS A 713 -33.28 10.08 -5.85
CA LYS A 713 -34.71 10.27 -6.13
C LYS A 713 -34.98 10.11 -7.63
N LEU A 714 -36.22 9.74 -7.99
CA LEU A 714 -36.77 9.86 -9.34
C LEU A 714 -37.46 11.22 -9.47
N GLU A 715 -37.06 12.06 -10.42
CA GLU A 715 -37.87 13.21 -10.86
C GLU A 715 -37.97 13.19 -12.39
N ALA A 716 -39.19 13.34 -12.92
CA ALA A 716 -39.39 13.54 -14.35
C ALA A 716 -38.98 14.97 -14.73
N ASP A 717 -38.15 15.11 -15.76
CA ASP A 717 -37.92 16.42 -16.38
C ASP A 717 -39.15 16.90 -17.15
N THR A 718 -39.10 18.14 -17.65
CA THR A 718 -40.19 18.76 -18.44
C THR A 718 -40.50 18.03 -19.75
N SER A 719 -39.69 17.06 -20.17
CA SER A 719 -39.92 16.19 -21.33
C SER A 719 -40.48 14.81 -20.96
N GLY A 720 -40.66 14.52 -19.67
CA GLY A 720 -41.09 13.21 -19.17
C GLY A 720 -39.95 12.18 -19.05
N THR A 721 -38.69 12.61 -19.19
CA THR A 721 -37.51 11.76 -19.02
C THR A 721 -37.04 11.82 -17.56
N LEU A 722 -36.79 10.68 -16.93
CA LEU A 722 -36.33 10.61 -15.54
C LEU A 722 -34.89 11.14 -15.42
N GLN A 723 -34.68 12.22 -14.65
CA GLN A 723 -33.37 12.82 -14.36
C GLN A 723 -33.03 12.70 -12.87
N ILE A 724 -31.74 12.67 -12.54
CA ILE A 724 -31.24 12.64 -11.15
C ILE A 724 -31.03 14.09 -10.67
N THR A 725 -31.81 14.56 -9.70
CA THR A 725 -31.70 15.91 -9.10
C THR A 725 -31.10 15.89 -7.68
N GLN A 726 -30.66 17.05 -7.17
CA GLN A 726 -30.25 17.22 -5.77
C GLN A 726 -31.48 17.22 -4.86
N VAL A 727 -31.46 16.46 -3.76
CA VAL A 727 -32.57 16.40 -2.81
C VAL A 727 -32.39 17.49 -1.74
N PRO A 728 -33.39 18.35 -1.49
CA PRO A 728 -33.34 19.33 -0.40
C PRO A 728 -33.00 18.73 0.97
N ASN A 729 -32.36 19.52 1.84
CA ASN A 729 -31.91 19.07 3.17
C ASN A 729 -33.04 18.66 4.12
N ASP A 730 -34.28 19.02 3.83
CA ASP A 730 -35.49 18.71 4.59
C ASP A 730 -36.28 17.50 4.05
N VAL A 731 -35.92 16.99 2.86
CA VAL A 731 -36.60 15.85 2.23
C VAL A 731 -35.79 14.57 2.42
N ASP A 732 -36.47 13.49 2.80
CA ASP A 732 -35.85 12.18 2.91
C ASP A 732 -35.29 11.69 1.57
N VAL A 733 -34.03 11.24 1.57
CA VAL A 733 -33.48 10.50 0.43
C VAL A 733 -34.15 9.13 0.39
N MET A 734 -34.87 8.89 -0.69
CA MET A 734 -35.63 7.68 -0.94
C MET A 734 -35.16 7.07 -2.24
N SER A 735 -33.96 6.48 -2.20
CA SER A 735 -33.33 5.96 -3.41
C SER A 735 -34.28 5.00 -4.14
N PRO A 736 -34.59 5.24 -5.43
CA PRO A 736 -35.31 4.27 -6.26
C PRO A 736 -34.45 3.05 -6.60
N ASP A 737 -33.15 3.12 -6.32
CA ASP A 737 -32.19 2.10 -6.69
C ASP A 737 -31.83 1.18 -5.54
N ILE A 738 -32.37 1.45 -4.35
CA ILE A 738 -32.26 0.59 -3.18
C ILE A 738 -33.67 0.11 -2.87
N TRP A 739 -33.86 -1.21 -2.89
CA TRP A 739 -35.13 -1.82 -2.50
C TRP A 739 -34.94 -3.18 -1.85
N VAL A 740 -35.98 -3.65 -1.17
CA VAL A 740 -35.99 -4.88 -0.38
C VAL A 740 -37.18 -5.74 -0.78
N LYS A 741 -36.95 -7.04 -0.92
CA LYS A 741 -37.97 -8.04 -1.27
C LYS A 741 -37.83 -9.31 -0.43
N PRO A 742 -38.88 -10.11 -0.22
CA PRO A 742 -38.76 -11.44 0.37
C PRO A 742 -37.79 -12.33 -0.44
N LEU A 743 -37.06 -13.24 0.22
CA LEU A 743 -36.19 -14.20 -0.50
C LEU A 743 -36.98 -15.10 -1.47
N SER A 744 -38.25 -15.36 -1.17
CA SER A 744 -39.15 -16.15 -2.01
C SER A 744 -39.61 -15.41 -3.28
N ASP A 745 -39.44 -14.08 -3.33
CA ASP A 745 -39.85 -13.28 -4.48
C ASP A 745 -38.82 -13.41 -5.61
N SER A 746 -39.21 -14.12 -6.68
CA SER A 746 -38.44 -14.28 -7.90
C SER A 746 -38.84 -13.30 -9.01
N SER A 747 -39.72 -12.34 -8.72
CA SER A 747 -40.19 -11.36 -9.69
C SER A 747 -39.08 -10.36 -10.05
N GLY A 748 -38.89 -10.14 -11.35
CA GLY A 748 -37.99 -9.10 -11.88
C GLY A 748 -38.52 -7.66 -11.72
N SER A 749 -39.59 -7.45 -10.95
CA SER A 749 -40.27 -6.17 -10.80
C SER A 749 -39.36 -5.11 -10.17
N LEU A 750 -39.20 -3.97 -10.83
CA LEU A 750 -38.43 -2.82 -10.33
C LEU A 750 -39.30 -1.91 -9.44
N PRO A 751 -38.71 -1.14 -8.51
CA PRO A 751 -39.45 -0.14 -7.73
C PRO A 751 -40.10 0.92 -8.62
N THR A 752 -41.28 1.38 -8.23
CA THR A 752 -42.01 2.50 -8.85
C THR A 752 -42.41 3.52 -7.79
N GLU A 753 -42.92 4.70 -8.18
CA GLU A 753 -43.41 5.70 -7.23
C GLU A 753 -44.53 5.17 -6.31
N THR A 754 -45.33 4.21 -6.78
CA THR A 754 -46.41 3.60 -6.00
C THR A 754 -46.00 2.29 -5.31
N GLN A 755 -44.88 1.68 -5.73
CA GLN A 755 -44.33 0.45 -5.15
C GLN A 755 -42.83 0.62 -4.91
N ILE A 756 -42.49 1.31 -3.81
CA ILE A 756 -41.12 1.71 -3.48
C ILE A 756 -40.27 0.59 -2.83
N PHE A 757 -40.90 -0.53 -2.47
CA PHE A 757 -40.28 -1.75 -1.90
C PHE A 757 -39.26 -1.47 -0.78
N ASN A 758 -39.70 -0.82 0.30
CA ASN A 758 -38.85 -0.48 1.45
C ASN A 758 -39.36 -1.07 2.79
N THR A 759 -40.32 -1.99 2.73
CA THR A 759 -40.85 -2.67 3.91
C THR A 759 -40.00 -3.89 4.27
N ILE A 760 -39.63 -4.00 5.54
CA ILE A 760 -38.90 -5.15 6.09
C ILE A 760 -39.76 -5.87 7.11
N ASP A 761 -39.96 -7.17 6.92
CA ASP A 761 -40.53 -8.05 7.93
C ASP A 761 -39.42 -8.82 8.62
N THR A 762 -39.20 -8.53 9.90
CA THR A 762 -38.12 -9.18 10.66
C THR A 762 -38.32 -10.68 10.85
N ALA A 763 -39.55 -11.18 10.66
CA ALA A 763 -39.88 -12.60 10.73
C ALA A 763 -39.58 -13.39 9.45
N VAL A 764 -39.28 -12.69 8.35
CA VAL A 764 -39.02 -13.29 7.04
C VAL A 764 -37.63 -12.89 6.59
N GLU A 765 -36.89 -13.83 5.99
CA GLU A 765 -35.62 -13.50 5.37
C GLU A 765 -35.84 -12.75 4.05
N GLN A 766 -35.04 -11.73 3.82
CA GLN A 766 -35.23 -10.80 2.71
C GLN A 766 -33.94 -10.59 1.92
N LYS A 767 -34.09 -10.05 0.72
CA LYS A 767 -33.01 -9.67 -0.19
C LYS A 767 -33.04 -8.17 -0.41
N ILE A 768 -31.89 -7.54 -0.26
CA ILE A 768 -31.64 -6.15 -0.63
C ILE A 768 -31.10 -6.14 -2.06
N HIS A 769 -31.68 -5.29 -2.89
CA HIS A 769 -31.24 -5.04 -4.25
C HIS A 769 -30.74 -3.61 -4.36
N ILE A 770 -29.56 -3.44 -4.96
CA ILE A 770 -28.95 -2.12 -5.18
C ILE A 770 -28.53 -2.01 -6.63
N LYS A 771 -29.14 -1.09 -7.36
CA LYS A 771 -28.80 -0.81 -8.76
C LYS A 771 -27.74 0.29 -8.84
N ILE A 772 -26.63 -0.03 -9.48
CA ILE A 772 -25.52 0.88 -9.74
C ILE A 772 -25.49 1.17 -11.23
N ARG A 773 -25.42 2.45 -11.60
CA ARG A 773 -25.30 2.90 -13.00
C ARG A 773 -23.87 3.30 -13.28
N ASN A 774 -23.45 3.13 -14.53
CA ASN A 774 -22.27 3.80 -15.07
C ASN A 774 -22.73 4.89 -16.04
N THR A 775 -22.70 6.14 -15.61
CA THR A 775 -23.08 7.31 -16.42
C THR A 775 -21.90 7.89 -17.19
N GLY A 776 -20.71 7.26 -17.09
CA GLY A 776 -19.50 7.64 -17.79
C GLY A 776 -19.43 7.09 -19.21
N ASP A 777 -18.39 7.50 -19.94
CA ASP A 777 -18.12 7.11 -21.33
C ASP A 777 -17.16 5.90 -21.46
N LYS A 778 -16.71 5.36 -20.32
CA LYS A 778 -15.84 4.18 -20.23
C LYS A 778 -16.46 3.12 -19.34
N ASP A 779 -16.14 1.86 -19.62
CA ASP A 779 -16.47 0.73 -18.75
C ASP A 779 -15.85 0.93 -17.35
N SER A 780 -16.54 0.44 -16.32
CA SER A 780 -16.04 0.49 -14.95
C SER A 780 -14.86 -0.45 -14.72
N PHE A 781 -14.11 -0.20 -13.65
CA PHE A 781 -12.93 -0.99 -13.32
C PHE A 781 -13.26 -2.15 -12.37
N THR A 782 -12.47 -3.22 -12.45
CA THR A 782 -12.47 -4.29 -11.44
C THR A 782 -11.98 -3.77 -10.09
N GLY A 783 -12.45 -4.36 -8.99
CA GLY A 783 -12.04 -4.00 -7.63
C GLY A 783 -12.82 -2.85 -6.98
N CYS A 784 -13.77 -2.24 -7.71
CA CYS A 784 -14.80 -1.38 -7.12
C CYS A 784 -15.72 -2.20 -6.21
N GLU A 785 -16.14 -1.63 -5.08
CA GLU A 785 -16.93 -2.34 -4.07
C GLU A 785 -18.20 -1.56 -3.72
N LEU A 786 -19.28 -2.30 -3.53
CA LEU A 786 -20.50 -1.83 -2.89
C LEU A 786 -20.47 -2.26 -1.42
N ARG A 787 -20.58 -1.29 -0.53
CA ARG A 787 -20.71 -1.50 0.91
C ARG A 787 -22.11 -1.13 1.34
N VAL A 788 -22.73 -2.04 2.09
CA VAL A 788 -24.09 -1.88 2.54
C VAL A 788 -24.12 -1.87 4.05
N PHE A 789 -24.73 -0.83 4.59
CA PHE A 789 -24.88 -0.62 6.02
C PHE A 789 -26.35 -0.50 6.39
N VAL A 790 -26.64 -0.78 7.65
CA VAL A 790 -27.91 -0.47 8.29
C VAL A 790 -27.64 0.58 9.36
N ALA A 791 -28.33 1.70 9.31
CA ALA A 791 -28.17 2.78 10.27
C ALA A 791 -29.44 3.00 11.09
N PHE A 792 -29.25 3.30 12.38
CA PHE A 792 -30.30 3.47 13.38
C PHE A 792 -30.22 4.86 14.01
N THR A 793 -31.21 5.72 13.76
CA THR A 793 -31.22 7.12 14.22
C THR A 793 -32.58 7.55 14.77
N ASN A 794 -32.57 8.49 15.71
CA ASN A 794 -33.79 9.14 16.19
C ASN A 794 -34.34 10.16 15.17
N ASP A 795 -33.51 10.62 14.24
CA ASP A 795 -33.88 11.66 13.28
C ASP A 795 -34.70 11.05 12.13
N ALA A 796 -35.89 11.60 11.90
CA ALA A 796 -36.78 11.16 10.84
C ALA A 796 -36.26 11.50 9.45
N THR A 797 -35.41 12.52 9.34
CA THR A 797 -34.78 12.99 8.08
C THR A 797 -33.26 13.18 8.26
N GLN A 798 -32.58 12.14 8.78
CA GLN A 798 -31.15 12.21 9.07
C GLN A 798 -30.31 12.60 7.84
N ALA A 799 -29.45 13.61 7.99
CA ALA A 799 -28.29 13.76 7.13
C ALA A 799 -27.16 12.90 7.72
N PHE A 800 -26.78 11.82 7.05
CA PHE A 800 -25.65 11.03 7.50
C PHE A 800 -24.34 11.76 7.17
N PRO A 801 -23.32 11.74 8.05
CA PRO A 801 -22.02 12.33 7.75
C PRO A 801 -21.25 11.47 6.74
N PHE A 802 -20.23 12.02 6.08
CA PHE A 802 -19.34 11.25 5.19
C PHE A 802 -18.82 9.95 5.84
N PRO A 803 -18.72 8.83 5.09
CA PRO A 803 -18.51 7.50 5.65
C PRO A 803 -17.10 7.19 6.14
N ASN A 804 -16.24 8.19 6.38
CA ASN A 804 -14.84 8.01 6.77
C ASN A 804 -14.64 7.09 8.00
N SER A 805 -15.70 6.84 8.76
CA SER A 805 -15.67 6.06 10.00
C SER A 805 -16.88 5.13 10.16
N TRP A 806 -17.73 4.93 9.14
CA TRP A 806 -18.99 4.15 9.25
C TRP A 806 -18.82 2.66 9.58
N TYR A 807 -17.60 2.15 9.66
CA TYR A 807 -17.37 0.75 9.97
C TYR A 807 -17.75 0.43 11.43
N ASP A 808 -18.82 -0.36 11.59
CA ASP A 808 -19.30 -0.93 12.87
C ASP A 808 -19.43 0.06 14.04
N GLN A 809 -19.94 1.26 13.73
CA GLN A 809 -20.25 2.30 14.73
C GLN A 809 -21.49 1.95 15.55
N GLU A 810 -21.72 2.64 16.67
CA GLU A 810 -22.89 2.43 17.52
C GLU A 810 -24.21 2.52 16.75
N PHE A 811 -24.32 3.46 15.80
CA PHE A 811 -25.54 3.73 15.04
C PHE A 811 -25.47 3.33 13.56
N VAL A 812 -24.35 2.79 13.05
CA VAL A 812 -24.19 2.31 11.66
C VAL A 812 -23.50 0.96 11.67
N LYS A 813 -24.16 -0.06 11.13
CA LYS A 813 -23.68 -1.45 11.11
C LYS A 813 -23.42 -1.92 9.69
N LEU A 814 -22.21 -2.41 9.44
CA LEU A 814 -21.85 -3.01 8.15
C LEU A 814 -22.60 -4.34 8.00
N LEU A 815 -23.40 -4.44 6.94
CA LEU A 815 -24.16 -5.64 6.61
C LEU A 815 -23.40 -6.50 5.58
N SER A 816 -22.88 -5.89 4.51
CA SER A 816 -22.18 -6.63 3.46
C SER A 816 -21.20 -5.74 2.67
N VAL A 817 -20.19 -6.38 2.09
CA VAL A 817 -19.29 -5.80 1.08
C VAL A 817 -19.31 -6.72 -0.13
N LYS A 818 -19.64 -6.19 -1.31
CA LYS A 818 -19.70 -6.92 -2.57
C LYS A 818 -18.83 -6.24 -3.62
N GLU A 819 -18.11 -7.02 -4.41
CA GLU A 819 -17.42 -6.49 -5.59
C GLU A 819 -18.45 -6.09 -6.65
N ILE A 820 -18.27 -4.91 -7.25
CA ILE A 820 -19.12 -4.42 -8.33
C ILE A 820 -18.57 -5.02 -9.63
N PRO A 821 -19.40 -5.73 -10.44
CA PRO A 821 -18.96 -6.23 -11.73
C PRO A 821 -18.59 -5.08 -12.67
N ILE A 822 -17.86 -5.37 -13.75
CA ILE A 822 -17.63 -4.37 -14.80
C ILE A 822 -18.99 -3.96 -15.39
N ILE A 823 -19.30 -2.68 -15.30
CA ILE A 823 -20.50 -2.07 -15.89
C ILE A 823 -20.04 -1.29 -17.12
N THR A 824 -20.56 -1.65 -18.28
CA THR A 824 -20.23 -0.98 -19.54
C THR A 824 -20.62 0.51 -19.50
N ALA A 825 -19.97 1.34 -20.31
CA ALA A 825 -20.36 2.74 -20.46
C ALA A 825 -21.86 2.89 -20.74
N GLY A 826 -22.56 3.74 -19.98
CA GLY A 826 -24.02 3.91 -20.05
C GLY A 826 -24.87 2.76 -19.48
N GLY A 827 -24.24 1.69 -18.98
CA GLY A 827 -24.91 0.49 -18.46
C GLY A 827 -25.29 0.58 -16.97
N TYR A 828 -25.84 -0.52 -16.44
CA TYR A 828 -26.09 -0.69 -15.01
C TYR A 828 -25.93 -2.15 -14.58
N ALA A 829 -25.72 -2.37 -13.28
CA ALA A 829 -25.80 -3.69 -12.65
C ALA A 829 -26.65 -3.62 -11.38
N THR A 830 -27.41 -4.67 -11.10
CA THR A 830 -28.14 -4.83 -9.83
C THR A 830 -27.39 -5.83 -8.97
N ILE A 831 -26.96 -5.41 -7.78
CA ILE A 831 -26.28 -6.25 -6.81
C ILE A 831 -27.30 -6.71 -5.76
N GLU A 832 -27.29 -8.02 -5.51
CA GLU A 832 -28.19 -8.67 -4.56
C GLU A 832 -27.45 -9.06 -3.28
N ILE A 833 -28.07 -8.77 -2.13
CA ILE A 833 -27.54 -9.10 -0.81
C ILE A 833 -28.65 -9.78 -0.03
N GLU A 834 -28.45 -11.06 0.29
CA GLU A 834 -29.34 -11.79 1.17
C GLU A 834 -29.13 -11.35 2.61
N TRP A 835 -30.23 -11.05 3.30
CA TRP A 835 -30.27 -10.69 4.70
C TRP A 835 -31.00 -11.80 5.47
N THR A 836 -30.20 -12.73 5.99
CA THR A 836 -30.67 -13.81 6.85
C THR A 836 -30.63 -13.37 8.31
N SER A 837 -31.45 -14.00 9.16
CA SER A 837 -31.51 -13.69 10.60
C SER A 837 -31.85 -12.22 10.95
N ILE A 838 -32.79 -11.61 10.24
CA ILE A 838 -33.16 -10.19 10.41
C ILE A 838 -33.61 -9.90 11.85
N ALA A 839 -34.45 -10.76 12.44
CA ALA A 839 -34.92 -10.60 13.82
C ALA A 839 -33.77 -10.46 14.83
N SER A 840 -32.79 -11.37 14.79
CA SER A 840 -31.67 -11.33 15.75
C SER A 840 -30.74 -10.15 15.51
N PHE A 841 -30.58 -9.70 14.26
CA PHE A 841 -29.87 -8.47 13.96
C PHE A 841 -30.55 -7.26 14.61
N TRP A 842 -31.87 -7.16 14.49
CA TRP A 842 -32.63 -6.04 15.02
C TRP A 842 -32.65 -6.00 16.54
N ASP A 843 -32.87 -7.15 17.18
CA ASP A 843 -32.86 -7.26 18.64
C ASP A 843 -31.50 -6.89 19.23
N LYS A 844 -30.40 -7.18 18.50
CA LYS A 844 -29.05 -6.83 18.94
C LYS A 844 -28.73 -5.35 18.79
N TYR A 845 -29.11 -4.72 17.69
CA TYR A 845 -28.61 -3.39 17.31
C TYR A 845 -29.64 -2.26 17.38
N ASN A 846 -30.93 -2.58 17.43
CA ASN A 846 -32.04 -1.63 17.64
C ASN A 846 -33.12 -2.25 18.56
N PRO A 847 -32.74 -2.63 19.80
CA PRO A 847 -33.68 -3.22 20.75
C PRO A 847 -34.79 -2.23 21.13
N LEU A 848 -35.95 -2.77 21.52
CA LEU A 848 -36.99 -1.97 22.14
C LEU A 848 -36.50 -1.40 23.49
N PRO A 849 -36.82 -0.14 23.82
CA PRO A 849 -36.53 0.41 25.15
C PRO A 849 -37.21 -0.41 26.26
N SER A 850 -36.45 -0.79 27.29
CA SER A 850 -36.96 -1.46 28.48
C SER A 850 -36.39 -0.82 29.76
N VAL A 851 -37.19 -0.85 30.84
CA VAL A 851 -36.77 -0.49 32.20
C VAL A 851 -37.02 -1.71 33.08
N ASP A 852 -35.99 -2.22 33.76
CA ASP A 852 -36.07 -3.42 34.61
C ASP A 852 -36.68 -4.66 33.93
N GLY A 853 -36.41 -4.84 32.62
CA GLY A 853 -36.94 -5.95 31.82
C GLY A 853 -38.38 -5.77 31.34
N VAL A 854 -39.05 -4.69 31.76
CA VAL A 854 -40.41 -4.33 31.33
C VAL A 854 -40.34 -3.33 30.17
N LEU A 855 -41.02 -3.64 29.07
CA LEU A 855 -41.14 -2.75 27.92
C LEU A 855 -41.80 -1.42 28.35
N THR A 856 -41.19 -0.29 27.99
CA THR A 856 -41.75 1.01 28.36
C THR A 856 -42.97 1.31 27.48
N PRO A 857 -44.17 1.55 28.03
CA PRO A 857 -45.32 1.97 27.23
C PRO A 857 -44.99 3.27 26.49
N GLY A 858 -44.91 3.22 25.16
CA GLY A 858 -44.56 4.35 24.29
C GLY A 858 -43.07 4.46 23.92
N GLY A 859 -42.21 3.53 24.32
CA GLY A 859 -40.83 3.45 23.84
C GLY A 859 -40.79 3.15 22.33
N ARG A 860 -40.05 3.95 21.56
CA ARG A 860 -39.92 3.78 20.11
C ARG A 860 -38.51 3.29 19.77
N ARG A 861 -38.43 2.28 18.89
CA ARG A 861 -37.18 1.92 18.21
C ARG A 861 -36.72 3.08 17.33
N LYS A 862 -35.42 3.15 17.06
CA LYS A 862 -34.85 4.15 16.16
C LYS A 862 -35.30 3.90 14.71
N ASN A 863 -35.40 4.97 13.91
CA ASN A 863 -35.59 4.88 12.47
C ASN A 863 -34.45 4.10 11.84
N ALA A 864 -34.76 3.30 10.82
CA ALA A 864 -33.77 2.46 10.15
C ALA A 864 -33.58 2.84 8.69
N TYR A 865 -32.33 2.80 8.24
CA TYR A 865 -31.95 3.13 6.87
C TYR A 865 -30.99 2.07 6.33
N ILE A 866 -31.16 1.70 5.06
CA ILE A 866 -30.10 1.07 4.28
C ILE A 866 -29.24 2.19 3.71
N LEU A 867 -27.93 2.11 3.93
CA LEU A 867 -26.93 2.98 3.31
C LEU A 867 -26.12 2.16 2.31
N ALA A 868 -25.95 2.71 1.11
CA ALA A 868 -25.19 2.10 0.03
C ALA A 868 -24.01 3.00 -0.33
N HIS A 869 -22.80 2.42 -0.37
CA HIS A 869 -21.55 3.14 -0.60
C HIS A 869 -20.71 2.46 -1.67
N ILE A 870 -20.45 3.17 -2.77
CA ILE A 870 -19.53 2.76 -3.81
C ILE A 870 -18.11 3.23 -3.45
N ALA A 871 -17.18 2.28 -3.35
CA ALA A 871 -15.80 2.52 -2.95
C ALA A 871 -14.81 2.02 -4.02
N PRO A 872 -13.72 2.76 -4.31
CA PRO A 872 -13.47 4.14 -3.91
C PRO A 872 -14.35 5.13 -4.68
N PHE A 873 -14.42 6.37 -4.21
CA PHE A 873 -15.13 7.43 -4.93
C PHE A 873 -14.45 7.81 -6.25
N ASP A 874 -15.24 8.11 -7.29
CA ASP A 874 -14.85 8.68 -8.58
C ASP A 874 -15.43 10.11 -8.75
N GLY A 875 -14.87 10.91 -9.66
CA GLY A 875 -15.41 12.26 -9.95
C GLY A 875 -14.82 13.40 -9.10
N LEU A 876 -15.33 14.64 -9.26
CA LEU A 876 -14.83 15.85 -8.59
C LEU A 876 -15.63 16.18 -7.31
N PHE A 877 -14.95 16.73 -6.30
CA PHE A 877 -15.57 17.23 -5.06
C PHE A 877 -16.22 18.60 -5.25
N GLU A 878 -17.27 18.89 -4.47
CA GLU A 878 -18.02 20.16 -4.49
C GLU A 878 -17.20 21.45 -4.25
N ILE A 879 -15.99 21.36 -3.69
CA ILE A 879 -15.20 22.52 -3.21
C ILE A 879 -14.05 22.90 -4.17
N ASP A 880 -13.94 22.27 -5.35
CA ASP A 880 -12.91 22.68 -6.32
C ASP A 880 -13.36 23.94 -7.10
N ASN A 881 -12.86 25.11 -6.68
CA ASN A 881 -13.18 26.41 -7.29
C ASN A 881 -12.51 26.64 -8.65
N SER A 882 -11.77 25.67 -9.19
CA SER A 882 -11.02 25.81 -10.45
C SER A 882 -11.88 25.67 -11.71
N ASP A 883 -13.06 25.07 -11.62
CA ASP A 883 -14.03 24.96 -12.73
C ASP A 883 -15.48 25.11 -12.23
N PRO A 884 -16.12 26.28 -12.40
CA PRO A 884 -17.48 26.54 -11.94
C PRO A 884 -18.57 25.80 -12.74
N GLU A 885 -18.25 25.22 -13.91
CA GLU A 885 -19.22 24.51 -14.78
C GLU A 885 -19.20 22.99 -14.59
N ALA A 886 -18.23 22.43 -13.85
CA ALA A 886 -18.14 20.99 -13.66
C ALA A 886 -19.29 20.45 -12.77
N PRO A 887 -20.03 19.40 -13.20
CA PRO A 887 -21.06 18.78 -12.36
C PRO A 887 -20.44 18.18 -11.11
N ARG A 888 -20.79 18.74 -9.95
CA ARG A 888 -20.27 18.36 -8.63
C ARG A 888 -21.03 17.13 -8.13
N ASN A 889 -20.36 15.98 -8.04
CA ASN A 889 -21.00 14.70 -7.74
C ASN A 889 -20.58 14.10 -6.38
N LEU A 890 -19.60 14.70 -5.70
CA LEU A 890 -19.11 14.23 -4.41
C LEU A 890 -19.13 15.33 -3.36
N SER A 891 -19.76 15.04 -2.22
CA SER A 891 -19.73 15.87 -1.01
C SER A 891 -19.19 15.09 0.18
N LEU A 892 -18.33 15.75 0.97
CA LEU A 892 -17.82 15.26 2.25
C LEU A 892 -18.62 15.78 3.45
N LEU A 893 -19.56 16.69 3.22
CA LEU A 893 -20.34 17.34 4.26
C LEU A 893 -21.73 16.72 4.39
N ASN A 894 -22.37 16.41 3.26
CA ASN A 894 -23.69 15.82 3.25
C ASN A 894 -23.79 14.72 2.18
N ILE A 895 -24.14 13.52 2.60
CA ILE A 895 -24.24 12.36 1.71
C ILE A 895 -25.31 12.53 0.63
N ARG A 896 -26.33 13.38 0.86
CA ARG A 896 -27.39 13.67 -0.12
C ARG A 896 -26.87 14.34 -1.38
N ASN A 897 -25.65 14.87 -1.33
CA ASN A 897 -24.95 15.49 -2.45
C ASN A 897 -23.80 14.60 -2.98
N ASN A 898 -23.77 13.32 -2.62
CA ASN A 898 -22.76 12.37 -3.05
C ASN A 898 -23.40 11.24 -3.86
N LYS A 899 -23.23 11.23 -5.19
CA LYS A 899 -23.88 10.24 -6.08
C LYS A 899 -23.37 8.83 -5.94
N GLN A 900 -22.32 8.62 -5.14
CA GLN A 900 -21.77 7.31 -4.79
C GLN A 900 -22.13 6.88 -3.38
N LEU A 901 -22.98 7.66 -2.72
CA LEU A 901 -23.49 7.38 -1.40
C LEU A 901 -24.98 7.71 -1.35
N SER A 902 -25.81 6.68 -1.22
CA SER A 902 -27.26 6.86 -1.23
C SER A 902 -27.90 6.05 -0.13
N CYS A 903 -29.15 6.37 0.21
CA CYS A 903 -29.85 5.68 1.28
C CYS A 903 -31.33 5.44 0.98
N LYS A 904 -31.90 4.53 1.77
CA LYS A 904 -33.33 4.20 1.75
C LYS A 904 -33.80 4.05 3.17
N LYS A 905 -34.78 4.86 3.57
CA LYS A 905 -35.50 4.63 4.83
C LYS A 905 -36.31 3.35 4.73
N LEU A 906 -36.20 2.52 5.77
CA LEU A 906 -36.92 1.27 5.90
C LEU A 906 -38.17 1.46 6.75
N ILE A 907 -39.25 0.79 6.34
CA ILE A 907 -40.46 0.64 7.15
C ILE A 907 -40.44 -0.77 7.72
N VAL A 908 -40.23 -0.89 9.02
CA VAL A 908 -39.94 -2.20 9.62
C VAL A 908 -41.13 -2.72 10.38
N THR A 909 -41.72 -3.81 9.89
CA THR A 909 -42.75 -4.58 10.57
C THR A 909 -42.11 -5.59 11.50
N HIS A 910 -42.44 -5.50 12.80
CA HIS A 910 -42.01 -6.46 13.81
C HIS A 910 -43.21 -7.20 14.37
N ASN A 911 -43.11 -8.53 14.38
CA ASN A 911 -44.05 -9.40 15.05
C ASN A 911 -43.44 -9.81 16.40
N LEU A 912 -44.04 -9.38 17.50
CA LEU A 912 -43.52 -9.52 18.87
C LEU A 912 -44.52 -10.27 19.76
N MET A 913 -43.99 -11.01 20.74
CA MET A 913 -44.76 -11.63 21.82
C MET A 913 -44.09 -11.29 23.16
N SER A 914 -44.86 -10.79 24.13
CA SER A 914 -44.39 -10.50 25.50
C SER A 914 -45.36 -11.08 26.51
N ASP A 915 -44.87 -11.67 27.60
CA ASP A 915 -45.68 -12.20 28.71
C ASP A 915 -45.96 -11.16 29.81
N ARG A 916 -45.79 -9.86 29.49
CA ARG A 916 -45.85 -8.71 30.41
C ARG A 916 -44.75 -8.66 31.49
N SER A 917 -43.85 -9.65 31.55
CA SER A 917 -42.72 -9.70 32.49
C SER A 917 -41.34 -9.81 31.82
N ALA A 918 -41.27 -10.39 30.62
CA ALA A 918 -40.07 -10.52 29.80
C ALA A 918 -40.38 -10.58 28.28
N TYR A 919 -39.35 -10.37 27.47
CA TYR A 919 -39.37 -10.54 26.01
C TYR A 919 -39.12 -11.99 25.62
N ILE A 920 -39.92 -12.54 24.69
CA ILE A 920 -39.74 -13.91 24.17
C ILE A 920 -39.42 -13.82 22.67
N PRO A 921 -38.15 -13.94 22.26
CA PRO A 921 -37.79 -14.00 20.86
C PRO A 921 -38.21 -15.35 20.26
N GLY A 922 -39.09 -15.33 19.26
CA GLY A 922 -39.45 -16.50 18.46
C GLY A 922 -40.84 -17.08 18.76
N LYS A 923 -41.37 -17.82 17.77
CA LYS A 923 -42.75 -18.34 17.68
C LYS A 923 -43.17 -19.37 18.76
N LYS A 924 -42.41 -19.57 19.85
CA LYS A 924 -42.67 -20.62 20.85
C LYS A 924 -42.40 -20.16 22.28
N LEU A 925 -43.43 -20.26 23.11
CA LEU A 925 -43.37 -20.08 24.56
C LEU A 925 -43.23 -21.47 25.21
N ASN A 926 -42.06 -21.79 25.77
CA ASN A 926 -41.85 -22.99 26.59
C ASN A 926 -41.85 -22.57 28.06
N ILE A 927 -42.68 -23.22 28.88
CA ILE A 927 -42.84 -22.89 30.29
C ILE A 927 -42.59 -24.16 31.09
N THR A 928 -41.97 -24.05 32.27
CA THR A 928 -41.73 -25.21 33.14
C THR A 928 -42.21 -24.99 34.58
N VAL A 929 -43.05 -25.94 35.03
CA VAL A 929 -43.27 -26.58 36.36
C VAL A 929 -44.55 -26.22 37.14
N GLY A 930 -45.48 -27.19 37.22
CA GLY A 930 -46.50 -27.38 38.27
C GLY A 930 -47.80 -28.05 37.79
N THR A 931 -48.44 -28.90 38.61
CA THR A 931 -49.64 -29.73 38.26
C THR A 931 -50.98 -28.97 38.27
N ASP A 932 -50.98 -27.66 38.03
CA ASP A 932 -52.16 -26.80 38.16
C ASP A 932 -52.50 -26.07 36.85
N ILE A 933 -53.78 -25.72 36.65
CA ILE A 933 -54.22 -24.81 35.59
C ILE A 933 -53.68 -23.41 35.89
N ILE A 934 -52.90 -22.83 34.98
CA ILE A 934 -52.27 -21.51 35.15
C ILE A 934 -52.88 -20.52 34.15
N GLU A 935 -53.21 -19.32 34.64
CA GLU A 935 -53.55 -18.18 33.80
C GLU A 935 -52.27 -17.47 33.32
N LYS A 936 -52.11 -17.32 32.01
CA LYS A 936 -51.00 -16.58 31.42
C LYS A 936 -51.46 -15.40 30.60
N TYR A 937 -50.89 -14.24 30.89
CA TYR A 937 -51.14 -13.02 30.15
C TYR A 937 -50.00 -12.77 29.18
N PHE A 938 -50.32 -12.49 27.93
CA PHE A 938 -49.33 -12.09 26.94
C PHE A 938 -49.94 -11.10 25.96
N ASP A 939 -49.09 -10.24 25.43
CA ASP A 939 -49.44 -9.29 24.40
C ASP A 939 -48.73 -9.71 23.12
N LEU A 940 -49.50 -9.92 22.05
CA LEU A 940 -48.99 -10.10 20.70
C LEU A 940 -48.99 -8.72 20.04
N SER A 941 -47.84 -8.22 19.64
CA SER A 941 -47.71 -6.86 19.11
C SER A 941 -47.17 -6.88 17.70
N MET A 942 -47.82 -6.13 16.81
CA MET A 942 -47.34 -5.84 15.47
C MET A 942 -46.98 -4.37 15.37
N GLU A 943 -45.72 -4.08 15.11
CA GLU A 943 -45.27 -2.72 14.83
C GLU A 943 -45.39 -2.41 13.34
N ASN A 944 -45.77 -1.17 13.01
CA ASN A 944 -45.80 -0.66 11.64
C ASN A 944 -46.61 -1.52 10.66
N THR A 945 -47.81 -1.94 11.04
CA THR A 945 -48.78 -2.57 10.12
C THR A 945 -49.42 -1.49 9.25
N LEU A 946 -49.50 -1.70 7.93
CA LEU A 946 -50.16 -0.75 7.03
C LEU A 946 -51.62 -0.55 7.47
N ALA A 947 -52.10 0.68 7.60
CA ALA A 947 -53.43 0.96 8.15
C ALA A 947 -54.56 0.25 7.38
N SER A 948 -54.42 0.13 6.05
CA SER A 948 -55.37 -0.63 5.20
C SER A 948 -55.24 -2.15 5.33
N GLY A 949 -54.11 -2.65 5.82
CA GLY A 949 -53.88 -4.08 6.07
C GLY A 949 -54.34 -4.53 7.47
N VAL A 950 -54.66 -3.60 8.38
CA VAL A 950 -55.17 -3.96 9.71
C VAL A 950 -56.50 -4.70 9.62
N ASP A 951 -57.32 -4.34 8.64
CA ASP A 951 -58.64 -4.95 8.45
C ASP A 951 -58.57 -6.37 7.88
N THR A 952 -57.39 -6.80 7.42
CA THR A 952 -57.16 -8.12 6.83
C THR A 952 -56.30 -9.01 7.72
N LEU A 953 -56.05 -8.59 8.96
CA LEU A 953 -55.34 -9.39 9.96
C LEU A 953 -56.29 -10.34 10.69
N GLN A 954 -55.81 -11.56 10.92
CA GLN A 954 -56.43 -12.57 11.76
C GLN A 954 -55.39 -13.13 12.72
N ILE A 955 -55.82 -13.45 13.94
CA ILE A 955 -55.05 -14.26 14.87
C ILE A 955 -55.68 -15.63 14.94
N LYS A 956 -54.93 -16.64 14.53
CA LYS A 956 -55.31 -18.04 14.67
C LYS A 956 -54.61 -18.61 15.89
N ALA A 957 -55.41 -19.08 16.85
CA ALA A 957 -54.94 -19.83 17.99
C ALA A 957 -55.32 -21.30 17.82
N THR A 958 -54.35 -22.20 17.96
CA THR A 958 -54.57 -23.65 17.92
C THR A 958 -54.07 -24.26 19.21
N ARG A 959 -54.95 -24.97 19.91
CA ARG A 959 -54.60 -25.83 21.04
C ARG A 959 -54.56 -27.27 20.56
N ARG A 960 -53.49 -28.00 20.89
CA ARG A 960 -53.37 -29.44 20.67
C ARG A 960 -53.15 -30.13 22.00
N ASN A 961 -54.02 -31.06 22.35
CA ASN A 961 -53.80 -31.91 23.51
C ASN A 961 -52.73 -32.98 23.16
N ARG A 962 -51.69 -33.11 23.98
CA ARG A 962 -50.55 -34.00 23.76
C ARG A 962 -50.87 -35.46 24.04
N GLN A 963 -51.87 -35.75 24.88
CA GLN A 963 -52.25 -37.11 25.24
C GLN A 963 -53.11 -37.76 24.16
N ASP A 964 -54.16 -37.08 23.70
CA ASP A 964 -55.12 -37.62 22.74
C ASP A 964 -54.98 -37.05 21.32
N GLN A 965 -54.09 -36.07 21.13
CA GLN A 965 -53.82 -35.40 19.85
C GLN A 965 -55.00 -34.58 19.31
N ALA A 966 -56.05 -34.34 20.11
CA ALA A 966 -57.18 -33.50 19.72
C ALA A 966 -56.72 -32.05 19.49
N THR A 967 -57.28 -31.40 18.46
CA THR A 967 -56.96 -30.02 18.11
C THR A 967 -58.20 -29.14 18.14
N GLU A 968 -58.09 -27.99 18.81
CA GLU A 968 -59.09 -26.93 18.83
C GLU A 968 -58.52 -25.68 18.20
N GLU A 969 -59.33 -24.97 17.41
CA GLU A 969 -58.91 -23.78 16.69
C GLU A 969 -59.89 -22.63 16.87
N VAL A 970 -59.34 -21.44 17.10
CA VAL A 970 -60.07 -20.19 17.20
C VAL A 970 -59.40 -19.15 16.34
N ILE A 971 -60.18 -18.43 15.53
CA ILE A 971 -59.69 -17.31 14.75
C ILE A 971 -60.33 -16.04 15.30
N PHE A 972 -59.49 -15.04 15.59
CA PHE A 972 -59.90 -13.71 15.98
C PHE A 972 -59.58 -12.74 14.86
N GLN A 973 -60.60 -12.09 14.31
CA GLN A 973 -60.48 -11.29 13.10
C GLN A 973 -61.33 -10.03 13.18
N LYS A 974 -61.02 -9.03 12.36
CA LYS A 974 -61.82 -7.82 12.27
C LYS A 974 -63.05 -8.05 11.37
N THR A 975 -64.24 -7.75 11.88
CA THR A 975 -65.52 -7.82 11.16
C THR A 975 -66.14 -6.43 11.15
N GLY A 976 -65.90 -5.66 10.08
CA GLY A 976 -66.30 -4.25 10.03
C GLY A 976 -65.39 -3.39 10.92
N ILE A 977 -65.96 -2.72 11.93
CA ILE A 977 -65.19 -1.88 12.88
C ILE A 977 -64.76 -2.65 14.14
N ASP A 978 -65.37 -3.80 14.42
CA ASP A 978 -65.17 -4.57 15.65
C ASP A 978 -64.35 -5.84 15.40
N TRP A 979 -63.63 -6.30 16.42
CA TRP A 979 -62.93 -7.59 16.40
C TRP A 979 -63.80 -8.69 16.99
N ALA A 980 -63.91 -9.82 16.30
CA ALA A 980 -64.79 -10.92 16.68
C ALA A 980 -64.12 -12.30 16.49
N LEU A 981 -64.57 -13.26 17.29
CA LEU A 981 -64.17 -14.67 17.18
C LEU A 981 -65.00 -15.37 16.11
N THR A 982 -64.39 -16.31 15.38
CA THR A 982 -65.11 -17.17 14.43
C THR A 982 -66.00 -18.20 15.12
N ASN A 983 -65.73 -18.54 16.39
CA ASN A 983 -66.47 -19.49 17.21
C ASN A 983 -66.94 -18.83 18.52
N SER A 984 -68.09 -19.27 19.08
CA SER A 984 -68.83 -18.51 20.10
C SER A 984 -68.26 -18.51 21.52
N SER A 985 -67.27 -19.35 21.86
CA SER A 985 -66.40 -19.22 23.06
C SER A 985 -65.46 -20.40 23.17
N THR A 986 -64.26 -20.18 23.70
CA THR A 986 -63.36 -21.23 24.21
C THR A 986 -63.04 -20.99 25.68
N ASP A 987 -62.77 -22.05 26.43
CA ASP A 987 -62.42 -21.99 27.86
C ASP A 987 -60.91 -21.73 28.11
N TRP A 988 -60.07 -21.99 27.10
CA TRP A 988 -58.61 -21.95 27.22
C TRP A 988 -57.95 -20.67 26.69
N ILE A 989 -58.66 -19.80 25.97
CA ILE A 989 -58.15 -18.51 25.49
C ILE A 989 -59.22 -17.42 25.53
N GLU A 990 -58.85 -16.26 26.08
CA GLU A 990 -59.66 -15.03 26.12
C GLU A 990 -58.95 -13.92 25.33
N PHE A 991 -59.63 -13.39 24.31
CA PHE A 991 -59.16 -12.28 23.47
C PHE A 991 -59.70 -10.95 23.99
N GLN A 992 -58.83 -9.97 24.22
CA GLN A 992 -59.25 -8.59 24.49
C GLN A 992 -59.28 -7.76 23.19
N THR A 993 -60.06 -6.68 23.19
CA THR A 993 -60.08 -5.73 22.07
C THR A 993 -58.66 -5.22 21.79
N PRO A 994 -58.17 -5.34 20.54
CA PRO A 994 -56.82 -4.90 20.20
C PRO A 994 -56.67 -3.39 20.37
N ARG A 995 -55.50 -2.97 20.82
CA ARG A 995 -55.12 -1.56 20.91
C ARG A 995 -54.42 -1.17 19.62
N GLU A 996 -55.07 -0.35 18.82
CA GLU A 996 -54.46 0.33 17.68
C GLU A 996 -53.85 1.65 18.14
N THR A 997 -52.55 1.84 17.93
CA THR A 997 -51.86 3.11 18.23
C THR A 997 -51.17 3.65 16.99
N ALA A 998 -50.96 4.96 16.92
CA ALA A 998 -50.29 5.60 15.80
C ALA A 998 -48.83 5.11 15.69
N SER A 999 -48.41 4.76 14.47
CA SER A 999 -47.01 4.52 14.14
C SER A 999 -46.24 5.85 13.99
N SER A 1000 -44.91 5.78 14.08
CA SER A 1000 -44.01 6.86 13.66
C SER A 1000 -43.95 7.04 12.13
N ASP A 1001 -44.33 6.02 11.36
CA ASP A 1001 -44.39 6.07 9.90
C ASP A 1001 -45.81 6.36 9.41
N GLU A 1002 -45.93 7.36 8.54
CA GLU A 1002 -47.22 7.83 8.02
C GLU A 1002 -47.94 6.72 7.22
N GLY A 1003 -49.23 6.52 7.49
CA GLY A 1003 -50.02 5.44 6.87
C GLY A 1003 -49.95 4.08 7.58
N TYR A 1004 -49.18 3.98 8.68
CA TYR A 1004 -49.03 2.74 9.46
C TYR A 1004 -49.59 2.87 10.89
N LYS A 1005 -49.87 1.72 11.51
CA LYS A 1005 -50.38 1.57 12.88
C LYS A 1005 -49.62 0.48 13.62
N ASN A 1006 -49.47 0.64 14.93
CA ASN A 1006 -49.07 -0.46 15.80
C ASN A 1006 -50.33 -1.13 16.35
N VAL A 1007 -50.38 -2.46 16.32
CA VAL A 1007 -51.53 -3.23 16.78
C VAL A 1007 -51.08 -4.17 17.90
N ILE A 1008 -51.63 -3.99 19.10
CA ILE A 1008 -51.33 -4.81 20.27
C ILE A 1008 -52.57 -5.62 20.61
N PHE A 1009 -52.44 -6.93 20.70
CA PHE A 1009 -53.49 -7.85 21.07
C PHE A 1009 -53.20 -8.39 22.46
N PRO A 1010 -53.93 -7.91 23.49
CA PRO A 1010 -53.82 -8.46 24.82
C PRO A 1010 -54.61 -9.76 24.91
N HIS A 1011 -53.98 -10.79 25.45
CA HIS A 1011 -54.60 -12.11 25.58
C HIS A 1011 -54.37 -12.70 26.97
N LYS A 1012 -55.27 -13.61 27.30
CA LYS A 1012 -55.16 -14.49 28.46
C LYS A 1012 -55.35 -15.93 28.00
N LEU A 1013 -54.38 -16.78 28.31
CA LEU A 1013 -54.45 -18.23 28.12
C LEU A 1013 -54.72 -18.89 29.47
N THR A 1014 -55.57 -19.91 29.48
CA THR A 1014 -55.82 -20.82 30.60
C THR A 1014 -55.46 -22.22 30.13
N ILE A 1015 -54.28 -22.71 30.48
CA ILE A 1015 -53.71 -23.93 29.87
C ILE A 1015 -53.18 -24.90 30.93
N ASN A 1016 -53.21 -26.19 30.59
CA ASN A 1016 -52.46 -27.22 31.31
C ASN A 1016 -51.15 -27.49 30.54
N GLU A 1017 -50.02 -27.03 31.06
CA GLU A 1017 -48.73 -27.09 30.35
C GLU A 1017 -48.23 -28.52 30.06
N ASP A 1018 -48.66 -29.50 30.86
CA ASP A 1018 -48.32 -30.91 30.68
C ASP A 1018 -49.12 -31.58 29.55
N GLU A 1019 -50.32 -31.06 29.28
CA GLU A 1019 -51.29 -31.65 28.35
C GLU A 1019 -51.48 -30.83 27.08
N ASP A 1020 -51.14 -29.54 27.08
CA ASP A 1020 -51.47 -28.63 25.97
C ASP A 1020 -50.23 -28.16 25.20
N GLU A 1021 -50.35 -28.12 23.87
CA GLU A 1021 -49.46 -27.41 22.96
C GLU A 1021 -50.26 -26.28 22.30
N ILE A 1022 -49.89 -25.03 22.59
CA ILE A 1022 -50.54 -23.85 21.99
C ILE A 1022 -49.67 -23.30 20.87
N LYS A 1023 -50.29 -23.06 19.72
CA LYS A 1023 -49.71 -22.35 18.59
C LYS A 1023 -50.53 -21.09 18.33
N LEU A 1024 -49.86 -19.94 18.30
CA LEU A 1024 -50.47 -18.66 17.93
C LEU A 1024 -49.86 -18.18 16.62
N GLU A 1025 -50.70 -17.81 15.67
CA GLU A 1025 -50.32 -17.36 14.35
C GLU A 1025 -51.02 -16.07 14.02
N ILE A 1026 -50.28 -15.09 13.52
CA ILE A 1026 -50.84 -13.93 12.85
C ILE A 1026 -50.92 -14.26 11.36
N ILE A 1027 -52.08 -14.12 10.77
CA ILE A 1027 -52.34 -14.38 9.36
C ILE A 1027 -52.82 -13.07 8.74
N ASN A 1028 -52.22 -12.68 7.62
CA ASN A 1028 -52.78 -11.65 6.76
C ASN A 1028 -53.49 -12.34 5.59
N ILE A 1029 -54.80 -12.16 5.46
CA ILE A 1029 -55.63 -12.92 4.52
C ILE A 1029 -55.33 -12.54 3.06
N ASN A 1030 -54.68 -11.39 2.84
CA ASN A 1030 -54.36 -10.84 1.52
C ASN A 1030 -52.88 -11.02 1.10
N ALA A 1031 -52.03 -11.57 1.98
CA ALA A 1031 -50.59 -11.67 1.77
C ALA A 1031 -50.16 -13.03 1.20
#